data_AF-A7I7W3-F1
#
_entry.id   AF-A7I7W3-F1
#
_cell.length_a   1.000
_cell.length_b   1.000
_cell.length_c   1.000
_cell.angle_alpha   90.00
_cell.angle_beta   90.00
_cell.angle_gamma   90.00
#
_symmetry.space_group_name_H-M   'P 1'
#
loop_
_entity.id
_entity.type
_entity.pdbx_description
1 polymer ?
#
loop_
_entity_poly.entity_id
_entity_poly.type
_entity_poly.pdbx_seq_one_letter_code
_entity_poly.pdbx_strand_id
1 'polypeptide(L)'
;MVKRYLSLTSFDEALSLLKSTFPGPGRTEIVPVIRALGRAVAQPVYARYAVPEVNLAAMDGIAVKSRDTIGASEQHPVTLGQAARVNTGNVLPEGFDAVIMIEDTWEVGDKFQIRKSASPWQHVRPAGEDIREGRLVLPKGHVVRAFDIGALATYGITEIESTTAGVGIIPTGSELVPLGVHPRPGQVVESNTIMAQVLLESMGASCTRLPIVRDDPTLIEEALRAAATANDLVIISAGSSAGTRDFTAGAIAAVGELIFHGVAVKPGKPMMLGKISGTPVIGLPGYPLAAQTVLREFAVPLLEHWGLAPFAKHVVRARLATPLASDLGFDEFVPVSVGRIGTRHWGIARSRSAVVQMSTVRSNGYAHIPARIEGYDAEHELDVFLTTDPANIERTLLFSGAIDPVLEELGNLAHDRGLFIHTANAGNTSAILSLKRNACHAAPMSLPAFSLLRENATLFSLLESMDLVFVNIATREQGIVSSKGVSPDTLDTVCWVNSGRDTPARLLFDTLLASHHLSPAQVRGYTTEAATPGAIAAAVQAGQADAGICSEGLATSHGLRFFPLAKEQYELVMRREMLGDPRIISLISLVQGREFKAQLERTGAYHTALTGRIRSLSSDTSDIDIPSSAPPSVIP
;
A
#
# COMPACT_ATOMS: atom_id res chain seq x y z
N MET A 1 -3.29 41.21 -18.96
CA MET A 1 -2.75 40.07 -19.71
C MET A 1 -2.68 38.90 -18.73
N VAL A 2 -3.59 37.92 -18.83
CA VAL A 2 -3.64 36.78 -17.90
C VAL A 2 -2.38 35.95 -18.14
N LYS A 3 -1.50 35.81 -17.13
CA LYS A 3 -0.35 34.90 -17.19
C LYS A 3 -0.89 33.50 -17.48
N ARG A 4 -0.75 33.03 -18.72
CA ARG A 4 -1.34 31.77 -19.21
C ARG A 4 -0.67 30.52 -18.62
N TYR A 5 0.50 30.69 -18.00
CA TYR A 5 1.26 29.63 -17.34
C TYR A 5 1.91 30.19 -16.06
N LEU A 6 1.74 29.48 -14.94
CA LEU A 6 2.59 29.67 -13.75
C LEU A 6 4.05 29.41 -14.15
N SER A 7 5.00 30.24 -13.73
CA SER A 7 6.41 29.84 -13.78
C SER A 7 6.61 28.77 -12.71
N LEU A 8 6.75 27.52 -13.13
CA LEU A 8 6.85 26.39 -12.21
C LEU A 8 8.27 26.29 -11.67
N THR A 9 8.40 26.16 -10.36
CA THR A 9 9.66 25.79 -9.71
C THR A 9 9.93 24.31 -9.97
N SER A 10 11.17 23.95 -10.32
CA SER A 10 11.52 22.54 -10.53
C SER A 10 11.44 21.73 -9.23
N PHE A 11 11.32 20.40 -9.31
CA PHE A 11 11.26 19.55 -8.13
C PHE A 11 12.48 19.74 -7.21
N ASP A 12 13.68 19.63 -7.79
CA ASP A 12 14.94 19.75 -7.06
C ASP A 12 15.13 21.14 -6.44
N GLU A 13 14.77 22.20 -7.19
CA GLU A 13 14.83 23.58 -6.69
C GLU A 13 13.86 23.81 -5.53
N ALA A 14 12.61 23.33 -5.65
CA ALA A 14 11.62 23.47 -4.59
C ALA A 14 12.04 22.74 -3.32
N LEU A 15 12.61 21.53 -3.44
CA LEU A 15 13.12 20.77 -2.30
C LEU A 15 14.35 21.42 -1.67
N SER A 16 15.25 21.96 -2.50
CA SER A 16 16.44 22.71 -2.05
C SER A 16 16.05 23.97 -1.30
N LEU A 17 15.12 24.77 -1.84
CA LEU A 17 14.57 25.96 -1.17
C LEU A 17 13.94 25.59 0.17
N LEU A 18 13.14 24.53 0.21
CA LEU A 18 12.49 24.06 1.43
C LEU A 18 13.51 23.73 2.53
N LYS A 19 14.57 22.98 2.22
CA LYS A 19 15.57 22.58 3.23
C LYS A 19 16.52 23.71 3.62
N SER A 20 16.95 24.52 2.66
CA SER A 20 17.92 25.61 2.89
C SER A 20 17.31 26.82 3.60
N THR A 21 16.02 27.09 3.38
CA THR A 21 15.33 28.24 4.00
C THR A 21 14.88 27.94 5.43
N PHE A 22 14.53 26.68 5.72
CA PHE A 22 13.88 26.28 6.97
C PHE A 22 14.72 25.25 7.74
N PRO A 23 15.69 25.69 8.57
CA PRO A 23 16.46 24.78 9.41
C PRO A 23 15.57 24.11 10.46
N GLY A 24 16.01 22.97 10.99
CA GLY A 24 15.24 22.23 11.99
C GLY A 24 15.02 23.03 13.27
N PRO A 25 13.81 22.97 13.87
CA PRO A 25 13.48 23.75 15.06
C PRO A 25 14.24 23.29 16.31
N GLY A 26 14.95 22.16 16.26
CA GLY A 26 15.66 21.57 17.41
C GLY A 26 14.71 21.12 18.52
N ARG A 27 13.42 20.97 18.22
CA ARG A 27 12.39 20.63 19.18
C ARG A 27 12.52 19.16 19.59
N THR A 28 12.38 18.93 20.89
CA THR A 28 12.42 17.61 21.49
C THR A 28 11.23 17.38 22.40
N GLU A 29 10.93 16.11 22.68
CA GLU A 29 9.93 15.70 23.66
C GLU A 29 10.44 14.50 24.47
N ILE A 30 10.03 14.41 25.73
CA ILE A 30 10.31 13.26 26.59
C ILE A 30 9.22 12.21 26.35
N VAL A 31 9.64 11.02 25.95
CA VAL A 31 8.73 9.90 25.63
C VAL A 31 9.05 8.71 26.55
N PRO A 32 8.04 8.13 27.22
CA PRO A 32 8.22 6.87 27.94
C PRO A 32 8.79 5.79 27.02
N VAL A 33 9.72 4.98 27.51
CA VAL A 33 10.40 3.94 26.70
C VAL A 33 9.40 3.03 25.97
N ILE A 34 8.29 2.66 26.61
CA ILE A 34 7.25 1.81 25.99
C ILE A 34 6.52 2.46 24.79
N ARG A 35 6.64 3.78 24.62
CA ARG A 35 6.08 4.57 23.51
C ARG A 35 7.15 5.11 22.56
N ALA A 36 8.42 4.74 22.78
CA ALA A 36 9.54 5.25 22.01
C ALA A 36 9.73 4.54 20.65
N LEU A 37 9.05 3.42 20.38
CA LEU A 37 9.18 2.69 19.12
C LEU A 37 8.97 3.62 17.90
N GLY A 38 9.91 3.58 16.96
CA GLY A 38 9.88 4.39 15.74
C GLY A 38 10.28 5.86 15.93
N ARG A 39 10.58 6.30 17.16
CA ARG A 39 11.04 7.66 17.44
C ARG A 39 12.54 7.81 17.21
N ALA A 40 12.97 9.00 16.79
CA ALA A 40 14.38 9.33 16.61
C ALA A 40 14.95 9.94 17.90
N VAL A 41 16.00 9.34 18.45
CA VAL A 41 16.67 9.80 19.68
C VAL A 41 17.27 11.20 19.48
N ALA A 42 16.88 12.18 20.30
CA ALA A 42 17.40 13.54 20.21
C ALA A 42 18.78 13.71 20.87
N GLN A 43 19.00 13.00 21.98
CA GLN A 43 20.23 13.04 22.77
C GLN A 43 20.72 11.61 23.07
N PRO A 44 22.04 11.36 23.06
CA PRO A 44 22.57 10.03 23.34
C PRO A 44 22.09 9.49 24.69
N VAL A 45 21.67 8.23 24.72
CA VAL A 45 21.15 7.56 25.90
C VAL A 45 22.26 6.69 26.50
N TYR A 46 22.50 6.82 27.81
CA TYR A 46 23.56 6.11 28.53
C TYR A 46 22.96 5.19 29.60
N ALA A 47 23.63 4.07 29.86
CA ALA A 47 23.24 3.11 30.89
C ALA A 47 23.35 3.75 32.29
N ARG A 48 22.34 3.57 33.13
CA ARG A 48 22.29 4.17 34.48
C ARG A 48 23.08 3.39 35.53
N TYR A 49 23.35 2.12 35.27
CA TYR A 49 24.09 1.22 36.13
C TYR A 49 24.72 0.11 35.29
N ALA A 50 25.64 -0.65 35.89
CA ALA A 50 26.22 -1.82 35.24
C ALA A 50 25.24 -3.01 35.28
N VAL A 51 25.26 -3.85 34.24
CA VAL A 51 24.45 -5.07 34.20
C VAL A 51 25.36 -6.28 33.95
N PRO A 52 25.40 -7.27 34.88
CA PRO A 52 24.91 -7.17 36.26
C PRO A 52 25.72 -6.12 37.09
N GLU A 53 25.17 -5.63 38.20
CA GLU A 53 25.87 -4.65 39.05
C GLU A 53 27.04 -5.26 39.85
N VAL A 54 26.92 -6.55 40.15
CA VAL A 54 27.89 -7.34 40.92
C VAL A 54 28.15 -8.67 40.22
N ASN A 55 29.16 -9.40 40.67
CA ASN A 55 29.45 -10.72 40.13
C ASN A 55 28.33 -11.71 40.48
N LEU A 56 27.78 -12.39 39.47
CA LEU A 56 26.71 -13.36 39.63
C LEU A 56 27.17 -14.77 39.27
N ALA A 57 26.54 -15.79 39.86
CA ALA A 57 26.67 -17.16 39.40
C ALA A 57 26.06 -17.30 37.99
N ALA A 58 26.82 -17.87 37.05
CA ALA A 58 26.34 -18.15 35.69
C ALA A 58 25.56 -19.46 35.57
N MET A 59 25.68 -20.34 36.56
CA MET A 59 25.09 -21.68 36.59
C MET A 59 24.53 -21.98 37.98
N ASP A 60 23.59 -22.93 38.05
CA ASP A 60 23.14 -23.52 39.32
C ASP A 60 24.23 -24.47 39.86
N GLY A 61 24.53 -24.39 41.15
CA GLY A 61 25.58 -25.22 41.75
C GLY A 61 26.11 -24.70 43.06
N ILE A 62 27.45 -24.76 43.22
CA ILE A 62 28.14 -24.28 44.42
C ILE A 62 29.24 -23.28 44.08
N ALA A 63 29.24 -22.16 44.79
CA ALA A 63 30.32 -21.18 44.79
C ALA A 63 31.50 -21.73 45.62
N VAL A 64 32.70 -21.66 45.05
CA VAL A 64 33.92 -22.25 45.59
C VAL A 64 35.12 -21.31 45.43
N LYS A 65 36.17 -21.56 46.21
CA LYS A 65 37.50 -21.01 45.97
C LYS A 65 38.20 -21.95 45.00
N SER A 66 38.47 -21.50 43.78
CA SER A 66 39.11 -22.23 42.70
C SER A 66 40.34 -23.03 43.17
N ARG A 67 41.19 -22.43 44.01
CA ARG A 67 42.37 -23.08 44.60
C ARG A 67 42.06 -24.32 45.46
N ASP A 68 40.90 -24.35 46.12
CA ASP A 68 40.48 -25.46 46.99
C ASP A 68 39.96 -26.65 46.16
N THR A 69 39.79 -26.45 44.84
CA THR A 69 39.34 -27.48 43.89
C THR A 69 40.49 -28.19 43.17
N ILE A 70 41.74 -27.73 43.36
CA ILE A 70 42.91 -28.25 42.67
C ILE A 70 43.09 -29.74 43.01
N GLY A 71 43.31 -30.56 41.98
CA GLY A 71 43.48 -32.01 42.10
C GLY A 71 42.19 -32.81 42.01
N ALA A 72 41.01 -32.16 41.98
CA ALA A 72 39.74 -32.84 41.75
C ALA A 72 39.70 -33.45 40.34
N SER A 73 39.44 -34.76 40.28
CA SER A 73 39.21 -35.52 39.05
C SER A 73 38.15 -36.60 39.27
N GLU A 74 37.64 -37.20 38.20
CA GLU A 74 36.68 -38.32 38.26
C GLU A 74 37.17 -39.46 39.18
N GLN A 75 38.46 -39.78 39.11
CA GLN A 75 39.06 -40.85 39.90
C GLN A 75 39.49 -40.40 41.31
N HIS A 76 39.67 -39.09 41.51
CA HIS A 76 40.12 -38.50 42.77
C HIS A 76 39.24 -37.29 43.12
N PRO A 77 38.00 -37.52 43.58
CA PRO A 77 37.09 -36.43 43.91
C PRO A 77 37.52 -35.73 45.21
N VAL A 78 37.42 -34.40 45.22
CA VAL A 78 37.82 -33.56 46.36
C VAL A 78 36.59 -33.19 47.19
N THR A 79 36.65 -33.41 48.51
CA THR A 79 35.62 -32.90 49.43
C THR A 79 36.02 -31.51 49.89
N LEU A 80 35.17 -30.52 49.61
CA LEU A 80 35.43 -29.12 49.89
C LEU A 80 35.19 -28.79 51.37
N GLY A 81 36.06 -27.93 51.93
CA GLY A 81 35.91 -27.42 53.29
C GLY A 81 34.96 -26.22 53.39
N GLN A 82 34.83 -25.43 52.32
CA GLN A 82 33.92 -24.29 52.22
C GLN A 82 33.31 -24.25 50.82
N ALA A 83 31.98 -24.21 50.76
CA ALA A 83 31.22 -23.98 49.54
C ALA A 83 29.86 -23.40 49.92
N ALA A 84 29.23 -22.65 49.01
CA ALA A 84 27.89 -22.13 49.21
C ALA A 84 27.01 -22.47 48.00
N ARG A 85 25.81 -23.01 48.24
CA ARG A 85 24.84 -23.22 47.15
C ARG A 85 24.47 -21.88 46.53
N VAL A 86 24.49 -21.82 45.21
CA VAL A 86 24.08 -20.66 44.42
C VAL A 86 23.24 -21.15 43.25
N ASN A 87 22.21 -20.39 42.92
CA ASN A 87 21.50 -20.55 41.65
C ASN A 87 21.97 -19.50 40.65
N THR A 88 21.71 -19.74 39.38
CA THR A 88 21.96 -18.83 38.27
C THR A 88 21.37 -17.45 38.58
N GLY A 89 22.19 -16.41 38.44
CA GLY A 89 21.82 -15.03 38.74
C GLY A 89 21.89 -14.65 40.22
N ASN A 90 22.20 -15.57 41.15
CA ASN A 90 22.51 -15.20 42.53
C ASN A 90 23.85 -14.45 42.60
N VAL A 91 23.95 -13.54 43.58
CA VAL A 91 25.22 -12.86 43.89
C VAL A 91 26.26 -13.89 44.29
N LEU A 92 27.44 -13.83 43.68
CA LEU A 92 28.56 -14.66 44.08
C LEU A 92 28.99 -14.26 45.51
N PRO A 93 28.94 -15.17 46.50
CA PRO A 93 29.24 -14.79 47.88
C PRO A 93 30.71 -14.39 48.04
N GLU A 94 30.96 -13.50 49.01
CA GLU A 94 32.29 -12.94 49.23
C GLU A 94 33.34 -14.02 49.53
N GLY A 95 34.51 -13.87 48.90
CA GLY A 95 35.63 -14.80 49.08
C GLY A 95 35.58 -16.06 48.21
N PHE A 96 34.53 -16.27 47.41
CA PHE A 96 34.51 -17.26 46.32
C PHE A 96 34.84 -16.61 44.98
N ASP A 97 35.43 -17.37 44.07
CA ASP A 97 35.89 -16.89 42.77
C ASP A 97 35.48 -17.81 41.60
N ALA A 98 34.76 -18.91 41.84
CA ALA A 98 34.28 -19.80 40.80
C ALA A 98 32.96 -20.49 41.20
N VAL A 99 32.22 -21.00 40.21
CA VAL A 99 31.03 -21.84 40.41
C VAL A 99 31.21 -23.19 39.72
N ILE A 100 31.00 -24.27 40.47
CA ILE A 100 30.90 -25.64 39.93
C ILE A 100 29.42 -25.97 39.76
N MET A 101 29.04 -26.43 38.57
CA MET A 101 27.66 -26.78 38.25
C MET A 101 27.16 -27.90 39.17
N ILE A 102 25.88 -27.88 39.53
CA ILE A 102 25.31 -28.85 40.48
C ILE A 102 25.52 -30.30 40.02
N GLU A 103 25.52 -30.55 38.70
CA GLU A 103 25.75 -31.85 38.05
C GLU A 103 27.17 -32.40 38.25
N ASP A 104 28.10 -31.56 38.69
CA ASP A 104 29.49 -31.91 38.99
C ASP A 104 29.77 -31.96 40.51
N THR A 105 28.70 -32.00 41.32
CA THR A 105 28.77 -32.02 42.79
C THR A 105 27.97 -33.17 43.41
N TRP A 106 28.38 -33.62 44.60
CA TRP A 106 27.60 -34.51 45.47
C TRP A 106 27.64 -34.01 46.91
N GLU A 107 26.58 -34.27 47.67
CA GLU A 107 26.56 -33.98 49.11
C GLU A 107 27.11 -35.18 49.89
N VAL A 108 28.08 -34.90 50.76
CA VAL A 108 28.69 -35.87 51.66
C VAL A 108 28.62 -35.30 53.07
N GLY A 109 27.56 -35.66 53.80
CA GLY A 109 27.25 -35.06 55.09
C GLY A 109 26.86 -33.59 54.95
N ASP A 110 27.60 -32.72 55.62
CA ASP A 110 27.48 -31.25 55.61
C ASP A 110 28.41 -30.57 54.60
N LYS A 111 29.06 -31.35 53.72
CA LYS A 111 30.03 -30.87 52.72
C LYS A 111 29.64 -31.26 51.30
N PHE A 112 30.31 -30.62 50.35
CA PHE A 112 30.21 -30.95 48.93
C PHE A 112 31.47 -31.64 48.45
N GLN A 113 31.30 -32.69 47.66
CA GLN A 113 32.35 -33.36 46.93
C GLN A 113 32.26 -32.99 45.45
N ILE A 114 33.41 -32.77 44.82
CA ILE A 114 33.51 -32.37 43.42
C ILE A 114 34.45 -33.29 42.65
N ARG A 115 34.16 -33.49 41.37
CA ARG A 115 34.97 -34.33 40.45
C ARG A 115 35.78 -33.56 39.42
N LYS A 116 35.67 -32.23 39.40
CA LYS A 116 36.38 -31.35 38.46
C LYS A 116 36.89 -30.13 39.19
N SER A 117 38.15 -29.79 38.95
CA SER A 117 38.70 -28.50 39.38
C SER A 117 38.06 -27.36 38.59
N ALA A 118 37.86 -26.20 39.24
CA ALA A 118 37.41 -24.98 38.59
C ALA A 118 38.56 -24.00 38.42
N SER A 119 38.66 -23.36 37.25
CA SER A 119 39.56 -22.21 37.07
C SER A 119 39.00 -20.96 37.78
N PRO A 120 39.84 -20.00 38.20
CA PRO A 120 39.36 -18.71 38.66
C PRO A 120 38.37 -18.09 37.67
N TRP A 121 37.27 -17.53 38.18
CA TRP A 121 36.16 -16.92 37.44
C TRP A 121 35.35 -17.85 36.54
N GLN A 122 35.52 -19.16 36.67
CA GLN A 122 34.70 -20.12 35.94
C GLN A 122 33.23 -20.00 36.34
N HIS A 123 32.35 -19.91 35.35
CA HIS A 123 30.90 -19.77 35.53
C HIS A 123 30.50 -18.61 36.46
N VAL A 124 31.28 -17.54 36.42
CA VAL A 124 30.94 -16.27 37.07
C VAL A 124 30.67 -15.25 35.97
N ARG A 125 29.51 -14.59 36.05
CA ARG A 125 29.19 -13.42 35.23
C ARG A 125 29.72 -12.18 35.94
N PRO A 126 30.79 -11.53 35.44
CA PRO A 126 31.36 -10.39 36.13
C PRO A 126 30.44 -9.16 36.09
N ALA A 127 30.60 -8.26 37.04
CA ALA A 127 29.91 -6.97 37.03
C ALA A 127 30.15 -6.20 35.71
N GLY A 128 29.08 -5.75 35.10
CA GLY A 128 29.09 -5.01 33.83
C GLY A 128 29.53 -5.82 32.61
N GLU A 129 29.37 -7.15 32.64
CA GLU A 129 29.58 -8.05 31.50
C GLU A 129 28.74 -7.65 30.28
N ASP A 130 27.47 -7.30 30.50
CA ASP A 130 26.55 -6.89 29.43
C ASP A 130 26.79 -5.41 29.08
N ILE A 131 26.66 -4.54 30.07
CA ILE A 131 27.00 -3.11 29.92
C ILE A 131 27.55 -2.55 31.23
N ARG A 132 28.48 -1.59 31.13
CA ARG A 132 28.95 -0.81 32.28
C ARG A 132 28.14 0.48 32.41
N GLU A 133 28.05 1.00 33.62
CA GLU A 133 27.46 2.32 33.89
C GLU A 133 28.11 3.41 33.01
N GLY A 134 27.29 4.35 32.53
CA GLY A 134 27.73 5.48 31.72
C GLY A 134 28.13 5.12 30.29
N ARG A 135 27.96 3.86 29.86
CA ARG A 135 28.20 3.46 28.47
C ARG A 135 27.02 3.84 27.59
N LEU A 136 27.34 4.23 26.36
CA LEU A 136 26.36 4.57 25.33
C LEU A 136 25.48 3.36 25.02
N VAL A 137 24.17 3.55 25.13
CA VAL A 137 23.14 2.57 24.73
C VAL A 137 22.65 2.90 23.33
N LEU A 138 22.10 4.10 23.14
CA LEU A 138 21.61 4.58 21.85
C LEU A 138 22.27 5.91 21.46
N PRO A 139 22.86 6.03 20.26
CA PRO A 139 23.38 7.31 19.78
C PRO A 139 22.26 8.28 19.39
N LYS A 140 22.59 9.57 19.34
CA LYS A 140 21.71 10.59 18.74
C LYS A 140 21.36 10.21 17.29
N GLY A 141 20.09 10.41 16.92
CA GLY A 141 19.54 10.09 15.61
C GLY A 141 19.15 8.62 15.43
N HIS A 142 19.41 7.76 16.41
CA HIS A 142 18.98 6.37 16.36
C HIS A 142 17.45 6.27 16.33
N VAL A 143 16.90 5.53 15.37
CA VAL A 143 15.47 5.22 15.33
C VAL A 143 15.22 4.01 16.20
N VAL A 144 14.48 4.19 17.27
CA VAL A 144 14.24 3.15 18.28
C VAL A 144 13.46 1.97 17.68
N ARG A 145 14.01 0.77 17.85
CA ARG A 145 13.43 -0.51 17.42
C ARG A 145 12.88 -1.29 18.62
N ALA A 146 12.08 -2.31 18.35
CA ALA A 146 11.49 -3.15 19.39
C ALA A 146 12.53 -3.75 20.35
N PHE A 147 13.66 -4.28 19.82
CA PHE A 147 14.72 -4.85 20.66
C PHE A 147 15.48 -3.81 21.48
N ASP A 148 15.53 -2.55 21.03
CA ASP A 148 16.17 -1.47 21.78
C ASP A 148 15.37 -1.16 23.05
N ILE A 149 14.03 -1.30 23.03
CA ILE A 149 13.17 -1.11 24.21
C ILE A 149 13.56 -2.05 25.35
N GLY A 150 13.84 -3.32 25.03
CA GLY A 150 14.30 -4.30 26.03
C GLY A 150 15.63 -3.90 26.66
N ALA A 151 16.59 -3.48 25.84
CA ALA A 151 17.88 -3.00 26.31
C ALA A 151 17.74 -1.73 27.19
N LEU A 152 16.97 -0.73 26.74
CA LEU A 152 16.70 0.49 27.51
C LEU A 152 16.11 0.16 28.89
N ALA A 153 15.11 -0.73 28.94
CA ALA A 153 14.49 -1.16 30.19
C ALA A 153 15.49 -1.87 31.11
N THR A 154 16.28 -2.82 30.59
CA THR A 154 17.32 -3.53 31.35
C THR A 154 18.34 -2.57 31.95
N TYR A 155 18.72 -1.53 31.22
CA TYR A 155 19.75 -0.56 31.62
C TYR A 155 19.20 0.64 32.43
N GLY A 156 17.97 0.53 32.93
CA GLY A 156 17.37 1.49 33.86
C GLY A 156 16.77 2.74 33.22
N ILE A 157 16.63 2.74 31.90
CA ILE A 157 16.07 3.87 31.16
C ILE A 157 14.56 3.70 31.08
N THR A 158 13.84 4.68 31.63
CA THR A 158 12.36 4.69 31.68
C THR A 158 11.73 5.60 30.63
N GLU A 159 12.50 6.58 30.15
CA GLU A 159 12.11 7.56 29.15
C GLU A 159 13.32 7.97 28.31
N ILE A 160 13.06 8.46 27.10
CA ILE A 160 14.08 9.03 26.22
C ILE A 160 13.65 10.41 25.75
N GLU A 161 14.63 11.24 25.40
CA GLU A 161 14.37 12.47 24.66
C GLU A 161 14.36 12.15 23.15
N SER A 162 13.23 12.43 22.49
CA SER A 162 13.00 12.21 21.07
C SER A 162 12.97 13.54 20.32
N THR A 163 13.49 13.56 19.08
CA THR A 163 13.29 14.66 18.15
C THR A 163 11.81 14.71 17.74
N THR A 164 11.23 15.90 17.64
CA THR A 164 9.85 16.10 17.16
C THR A 164 9.73 17.45 16.44
N ALA A 165 8.55 17.71 15.86
CA ALA A 165 8.17 19.00 15.29
C ALA A 165 6.66 19.22 15.47
N GLY A 166 6.26 20.43 15.84
CA GLY A 166 4.86 20.84 15.87
C GLY A 166 4.36 21.13 14.46
N VAL A 167 3.21 20.57 14.07
CA VAL A 167 2.62 20.78 12.75
C VAL A 167 1.18 21.27 12.88
N GLY A 168 0.90 22.49 12.44
CA GLY A 168 -0.44 23.03 12.34
C GLY A 168 -1.10 22.63 11.02
N ILE A 169 -2.29 22.05 11.06
CA ILE A 169 -2.98 21.55 9.86
C ILE A 169 -4.31 22.28 9.69
N ILE A 170 -4.48 22.98 8.57
CA ILE A 170 -5.63 23.82 8.27
C ILE A 170 -6.41 23.21 7.09
N PRO A 171 -7.56 22.57 7.34
CA PRO A 171 -8.48 22.25 6.26
C PRO A 171 -9.19 23.52 5.81
N THR A 172 -9.18 23.80 4.50
CA THR A 172 -9.94 24.91 3.91
C THR A 172 -10.73 24.46 2.69
N GLY A 173 -11.96 24.94 2.58
CA GLY A 173 -12.87 24.65 1.46
C GLY A 173 -14.33 24.74 1.89
N SER A 174 -15.13 25.50 1.14
CA SER A 174 -16.55 25.73 1.44
C SER A 174 -17.42 24.50 1.12
N GLU A 175 -16.93 23.61 0.28
CA GLU A 175 -17.54 22.33 -0.08
C GLU A 175 -17.30 21.23 0.96
N LEU A 176 -16.33 21.43 1.85
CA LEU A 176 -15.86 20.39 2.76
C LEU A 176 -16.87 20.08 3.86
N VAL A 177 -17.06 18.80 4.14
CA VAL A 177 -17.78 18.30 5.32
C VAL A 177 -16.86 17.45 6.19
N PRO A 178 -17.08 17.39 7.51
CA PRO A 178 -16.23 16.62 8.41
C PRO A 178 -16.41 15.11 8.20
N LEU A 179 -15.42 14.34 8.70
CA LEU A 179 -15.48 12.88 8.76
C LEU A 179 -16.77 12.40 9.46
N GLY A 180 -17.40 11.38 8.89
CA GLY A 180 -18.65 10.80 9.41
C GLY A 180 -19.92 11.43 8.88
N VAL A 181 -19.82 12.50 8.07
CA VAL A 181 -20.97 13.13 7.40
C VAL A 181 -21.08 12.63 5.96
N HIS A 182 -22.25 12.13 5.57
CA HIS A 182 -22.53 11.84 4.16
C HIS A 182 -22.64 13.16 3.38
N PRO A 183 -21.78 13.41 2.37
CA PRO A 183 -21.80 14.67 1.63
C PRO A 183 -23.10 14.82 0.81
N ARG A 184 -23.61 16.05 0.74
CA ARG A 184 -24.66 16.40 -0.24
C ARG A 184 -24.04 16.62 -1.61
N PRO A 185 -24.82 16.63 -2.71
CA PRO A 185 -24.30 16.96 -4.03
C PRO A 185 -23.49 18.27 -4.02
N GLY A 186 -22.26 18.23 -4.55
CA GLY A 186 -21.33 19.35 -4.55
C GLY A 186 -20.49 19.51 -3.27
N GLN A 187 -20.68 18.66 -2.26
CA GLN A 187 -19.83 18.58 -1.07
C GLN A 187 -18.89 17.38 -1.15
N VAL A 188 -17.76 17.44 -0.45
CA VAL A 188 -16.82 16.32 -0.31
C VAL A 188 -16.36 16.19 1.14
N VAL A 189 -16.04 14.97 1.57
CA VAL A 189 -15.51 14.73 2.91
C VAL A 189 -14.06 15.21 2.95
N GLU A 190 -13.68 15.94 3.99
CA GLU A 190 -12.31 16.40 4.17
C GLU A 190 -11.38 15.24 4.56
N SER A 191 -10.62 14.74 3.57
CA SER A 191 -9.73 13.59 3.71
C SER A 191 -8.25 13.93 3.73
N ASN A 192 -7.82 15.03 3.09
CA ASN A 192 -6.41 15.30 2.83
C ASN A 192 -5.64 15.67 4.10
N THR A 193 -6.24 16.50 4.95
CA THR A 193 -5.66 16.91 6.23
C THR A 193 -5.65 15.79 7.25
N ILE A 194 -6.59 14.83 7.17
CA ILE A 194 -6.57 13.60 7.97
C ILE A 194 -5.39 12.73 7.55
N MET A 195 -5.21 12.53 6.24
CA MET A 195 -4.06 11.81 5.69
C MET A 195 -2.73 12.48 6.09
N ALA A 196 -2.65 13.82 6.02
CA ALA A 196 -1.47 14.57 6.45
C ALA A 196 -1.17 14.35 7.94
N GLN A 197 -2.18 14.46 8.81
CA GLN A 197 -2.02 14.25 10.25
C GLN A 197 -1.42 12.86 10.54
N VAL A 198 -2.05 11.80 10.03
CA VAL A 198 -1.62 10.41 10.31
C VAL A 198 -0.20 10.14 9.79
N LEU A 199 0.11 10.60 8.58
CA LEU A 199 1.44 10.41 7.99
C LEU A 199 2.53 11.12 8.82
N LEU A 200 2.33 12.38 9.17
CA LEU A 200 3.34 13.17 9.88
C LEU A 200 3.49 12.72 11.34
N GLU A 201 2.39 12.36 12.02
CA GLU A 201 2.43 11.74 13.36
C GLU A 201 3.20 10.40 13.35
N SER A 202 3.11 9.61 12.28
CA SER A 202 3.86 8.35 12.16
C SER A 202 5.38 8.54 12.12
N MET A 203 5.86 9.74 11.75
CA MET A 203 7.28 10.11 11.80
C MET A 203 7.71 10.70 13.15
N GLY A 204 6.75 10.89 14.06
CA GLY A 204 6.96 11.48 15.37
C GLY A 204 6.69 12.98 15.47
N ALA A 205 5.99 13.58 14.50
CA ALA A 205 5.51 14.96 14.62
C ALA A 205 4.31 15.06 15.58
N SER A 206 4.14 16.23 16.18
CA SER A 206 2.97 16.58 16.99
C SER A 206 2.02 17.45 16.19
N CYS A 207 0.94 16.87 15.67
CA CYS A 207 0.00 17.57 14.80
C CYS A 207 -1.16 18.21 15.56
N THR A 208 -1.49 19.46 15.20
CA THR A 208 -2.70 20.16 15.66
C THR A 208 -3.57 20.48 14.45
N ARG A 209 -4.70 19.80 14.30
CA ARG A 209 -5.65 20.03 13.21
C ARG A 209 -6.73 21.04 13.62
N LEU A 210 -6.83 22.14 12.89
CA LEU A 210 -7.83 23.17 13.11
C LEU A 210 -9.21 22.75 12.56
N PRO A 211 -10.31 23.40 12.99
CA PRO A 211 -11.61 23.26 12.34
C PRO A 211 -11.55 23.64 10.85
N ILE A 212 -12.51 23.13 10.06
CA ILE A 212 -12.64 23.48 8.63
C ILE A 212 -12.86 24.98 8.50
N VAL A 213 -11.93 25.65 7.82
CA VAL A 213 -11.99 27.06 7.48
C VAL A 213 -12.73 27.21 6.15
N ARG A 214 -13.70 28.12 6.08
CA ARG A 214 -14.41 28.40 4.82
C ARG A 214 -13.51 29.22 3.89
N ASP A 215 -13.86 29.28 2.61
CA ASP A 215 -13.13 30.08 1.61
C ASP A 215 -13.38 31.59 1.78
N ASP A 216 -12.91 32.13 2.91
CA ASP A 216 -12.93 33.52 3.27
C ASP A 216 -11.48 33.95 3.56
N PRO A 217 -10.92 34.92 2.81
CA PRO A 217 -9.54 35.36 2.99
C PRO A 217 -9.21 35.72 4.43
N THR A 218 -10.07 36.47 5.12
CA THR A 218 -9.80 36.92 6.48
C THR A 218 -9.74 35.74 7.45
N LEU A 219 -10.66 34.78 7.33
CA LEU A 219 -10.62 33.57 8.17
C LEU A 219 -9.38 32.70 7.89
N ILE A 220 -8.96 32.60 6.63
CA ILE A 220 -7.75 31.86 6.25
C ILE A 220 -6.51 32.55 6.80
N GLU A 221 -6.43 33.88 6.69
CA GLU A 221 -5.34 34.70 7.22
C GLU A 221 -5.21 34.55 8.75
N GLU A 222 -6.32 34.62 9.49
CA GLU A 222 -6.36 34.41 10.94
C GLU A 222 -5.88 33.00 11.32
N ALA A 223 -6.37 31.97 10.64
CA ALA A 223 -5.97 30.59 10.87
C ALA A 223 -4.48 30.37 10.58
N LEU A 224 -3.96 30.95 9.50
CA LEU A 224 -2.54 30.90 9.13
C LEU A 224 -1.65 31.53 10.21
N ARG A 225 -2.01 32.72 10.71
CA ARG A 225 -1.25 33.40 11.78
C ARG A 225 -1.24 32.58 13.07
N ALA A 226 -2.41 32.06 13.46
CA ALA A 226 -2.53 31.23 14.66
C ALA A 226 -1.70 29.95 14.54
N ALA A 227 -1.81 29.24 13.42
CA ALA A 227 -1.07 28.00 13.18
C ALA A 227 0.45 28.23 13.13
N ALA A 228 0.91 29.27 12.42
CA ALA A 228 2.33 29.59 12.28
C ALA A 228 2.98 30.00 13.61
N THR A 229 2.22 30.64 14.51
CA THR A 229 2.72 31.04 15.83
C THR A 229 2.89 29.84 16.76
N ALA A 230 2.02 28.83 16.65
CA ALA A 230 2.00 27.68 17.56
C ALA A 230 2.82 26.47 17.09
N ASN A 231 3.28 26.45 15.84
CA ASN A 231 3.86 25.27 15.20
C ASN A 231 5.13 25.58 14.41
N ASP A 232 5.93 24.55 14.19
CA ASP A 232 7.18 24.60 13.46
C ASP A 232 6.96 24.44 11.94
N LEU A 233 5.84 23.84 11.53
CA LEU A 233 5.37 23.71 10.15
C LEU A 233 3.86 23.95 10.08
N VAL A 234 3.38 24.59 9.00
CA VAL A 234 1.96 24.69 8.69
C VAL A 234 1.65 23.97 7.39
N ILE A 235 0.63 23.12 7.42
CA ILE A 235 0.04 22.44 6.27
C ILE A 235 -1.35 23.02 6.06
N ILE A 236 -1.64 23.53 4.87
CA ILE A 236 -2.98 24.02 4.52
C ILE A 236 -3.47 23.29 3.27
N SER A 237 -4.71 22.77 3.31
CA SER A 237 -5.31 22.12 2.14
C SER A 237 -5.81 23.17 1.16
N ALA A 238 -4.98 23.62 0.22
CA ALA A 238 -5.29 24.68 -0.73
C ALA A 238 -6.19 24.21 -1.89
N GLY A 239 -6.93 25.15 -2.48
CA GLY A 239 -7.77 24.89 -3.64
C GLY A 239 -6.98 24.48 -4.89
N SER A 240 -7.65 23.88 -5.88
CA SER A 240 -7.02 23.56 -7.16
C SER A 240 -6.78 24.85 -7.96
N SER A 241 -5.51 25.26 -8.07
CA SER A 241 -4.89 26.43 -8.79
C SER A 241 -5.44 26.83 -10.19
N ALA A 242 -6.48 26.19 -10.73
CA ALA A 242 -7.15 26.57 -11.99
C ALA A 242 -8.44 27.39 -11.82
N GLY A 243 -8.92 27.61 -10.58
CA GLY A 243 -10.11 28.40 -10.30
C GLY A 243 -9.81 29.89 -10.08
N THR A 244 -10.75 30.78 -10.41
CA THR A 244 -10.67 32.24 -10.16
C THR A 244 -10.73 32.63 -8.68
N ARG A 245 -10.59 31.67 -7.75
CA ARG A 245 -10.86 31.81 -6.30
C ARG A 245 -9.85 31.06 -5.41
N ASP A 246 -8.59 30.91 -5.81
CA ASP A 246 -7.57 30.39 -4.90
C ASP A 246 -7.17 31.48 -3.89
N PHE A 247 -7.90 31.53 -2.78
CA PHE A 247 -7.67 32.50 -1.71
C PHE A 247 -6.41 32.19 -0.89
N THR A 248 -5.92 30.95 -0.93
CA THR A 248 -4.81 30.51 -0.07
C THR A 248 -3.50 31.20 -0.44
N ALA A 249 -3.15 31.27 -1.72
CA ALA A 249 -1.93 31.94 -2.17
C ALA A 249 -1.94 33.45 -1.80
N GLY A 250 -3.09 34.10 -1.95
CA GLY A 250 -3.29 35.50 -1.57
C GLY A 250 -3.17 35.70 -0.05
N ALA A 251 -3.81 34.85 0.74
CA ALA A 251 -3.76 34.91 2.20
C ALA A 251 -2.33 34.71 2.73
N ILE A 252 -1.57 33.74 2.19
CA ILE A 252 -0.16 33.53 2.54
C ILE A 252 0.66 34.80 2.25
N ALA A 253 0.48 35.40 1.07
CA ALA A 253 1.18 36.62 0.69
C ALA A 253 0.76 37.85 1.52
N ALA A 254 -0.46 37.88 2.06
CA ALA A 254 -0.95 38.96 2.89
C ALA A 254 -0.39 38.92 4.32
N VAL A 255 -0.18 37.72 4.87
CA VAL A 255 0.30 37.54 6.26
C VAL A 255 1.78 37.21 6.38
N GLY A 256 2.44 36.93 5.26
CA GLY A 256 3.85 36.55 5.19
C GLY A 256 4.40 36.67 3.77
N GLU A 257 5.22 35.71 3.37
CA GLU A 257 5.86 35.66 2.05
C GLU A 257 5.41 34.40 1.30
N LEU A 258 4.96 34.56 0.05
CA LEU A 258 4.74 33.45 -0.86
C LEU A 258 6.02 33.22 -1.68
N ILE A 259 6.75 32.14 -1.39
CA ILE A 259 8.04 31.82 -2.02
C ILE A 259 7.81 31.36 -3.46
N PHE A 260 6.90 30.40 -3.65
CA PHE A 260 6.43 30.02 -4.98
C PHE A 260 5.00 29.46 -4.93
N HIS A 261 4.33 29.49 -6.08
CA HIS A 261 3.05 28.82 -6.31
C HIS A 261 3.13 28.10 -7.65
N GLY A 262 3.24 26.77 -7.58
CA GLY A 262 3.39 25.92 -8.74
C GLY A 262 4.74 25.20 -8.74
N VAL A 263 4.70 23.88 -8.71
CA VAL A 263 5.88 23.01 -8.91
C VAL A 263 5.75 22.20 -10.18
N ALA A 264 6.89 21.86 -10.78
CA ALA A 264 6.96 21.00 -11.94
C ALA A 264 6.86 19.50 -11.56
N VAL A 265 5.82 19.15 -10.80
CA VAL A 265 5.57 17.78 -10.32
C VAL A 265 4.17 17.30 -10.73
N LYS A 266 4.08 16.02 -11.10
CA LYS A 266 2.83 15.33 -11.43
C LYS A 266 2.65 14.07 -10.58
N PRO A 267 1.50 13.86 -9.93
CA PRO A 267 0.52 14.87 -9.56
C PRO A 267 1.07 15.74 -8.42
N GLY A 268 0.72 17.04 -8.38
CA GLY A 268 1.25 17.95 -7.36
C GLY A 268 1.42 19.40 -7.80
N LYS A 269 1.29 19.67 -9.11
CA LYS A 269 1.53 20.98 -9.73
C LYS A 269 1.07 22.20 -8.91
N PRO A 270 -0.16 22.26 -8.34
CA PRO A 270 -0.64 23.42 -7.57
C PRO A 270 0.09 23.71 -6.24
N MET A 271 1.03 22.88 -5.81
CA MET A 271 1.72 23.05 -4.53
C MET A 271 2.33 24.44 -4.43
N MET A 272 2.22 25.02 -3.24
CA MET A 272 2.77 26.33 -2.93
C MET A 272 3.58 26.25 -1.63
N LEU A 273 4.60 27.09 -1.56
CA LEU A 273 5.44 27.25 -0.38
C LEU A 273 5.40 28.71 0.04
N GLY A 274 5.10 28.94 1.31
CA GLY A 274 5.14 30.23 1.96
C GLY A 274 5.96 30.23 3.24
N LYS A 275 6.15 31.42 3.79
CA LYS A 275 6.83 31.67 5.06
C LYS A 275 6.06 32.71 5.86
N ILE A 276 5.66 32.36 7.08
CA ILE A 276 4.98 33.28 8.00
C ILE A 276 5.79 33.31 9.29
N SER A 277 6.35 34.47 9.64
CA SER A 277 7.16 34.65 10.86
C SER A 277 8.32 33.64 11.00
N GLY A 278 8.88 33.18 9.88
CA GLY A 278 9.93 32.16 9.84
C GLY A 278 9.42 30.71 9.72
N THR A 279 8.14 30.47 9.97
CA THR A 279 7.50 29.14 9.87
C THR A 279 7.16 28.82 8.40
N PRO A 280 7.57 27.66 7.86
CA PRO A 280 7.16 27.21 6.54
C PRO A 280 5.66 26.90 6.48
N VAL A 281 5.03 27.30 5.38
CA VAL A 281 3.65 26.96 5.04
C VAL A 281 3.62 26.19 3.74
N ILE A 282 3.21 24.93 3.77
CA ILE A 282 3.02 24.11 2.57
C ILE A 282 1.52 24.06 2.23
N GLY A 283 1.16 24.59 1.06
CA GLY A 283 -0.19 24.45 0.52
C GLY A 283 -0.32 23.17 -0.30
N LEU A 284 -1.16 22.25 0.17
CA LEU A 284 -1.47 20.99 -0.51
C LEU A 284 -2.50 21.23 -1.62
N PRO A 285 -2.40 20.55 -2.77
CA PRO A 285 -3.48 20.52 -3.75
C PRO A 285 -4.75 19.83 -3.21
N GLY A 286 -5.93 20.28 -3.62
CA GLY A 286 -7.21 19.68 -3.18
C GLY A 286 -7.44 18.23 -3.61
N TYR A 287 -6.79 17.73 -4.67
CA TYR A 287 -6.93 16.34 -5.09
C TYR A 287 -6.10 15.38 -4.22
N PRO A 288 -6.68 14.29 -3.68
CA PRO A 288 -6.00 13.43 -2.69
C PRO A 288 -4.66 12.86 -3.14
N LEU A 289 -4.55 12.37 -4.38
CA LEU A 289 -3.30 11.82 -4.88
C LEU A 289 -2.21 12.89 -5.04
N ALA A 290 -2.60 14.12 -5.41
CA ALA A 290 -1.67 15.24 -5.50
C ALA A 290 -1.22 15.70 -4.10
N ALA A 291 -2.14 15.78 -3.13
CA ALA A 291 -1.81 16.04 -1.73
C ALA A 291 -0.85 14.98 -1.16
N GLN A 292 -1.11 13.69 -1.43
CA GLN A 292 -0.26 12.58 -1.01
C GLN A 292 1.16 12.72 -1.57
N THR A 293 1.30 12.99 -2.87
CA THR A 293 2.63 13.21 -3.49
C THR A 293 3.32 14.41 -2.87
N VAL A 294 2.61 15.52 -2.60
CA VAL A 294 3.23 16.70 -1.98
C VAL A 294 3.71 16.40 -0.56
N LEU A 295 2.91 15.70 0.24
CA LEU A 295 3.32 15.30 1.58
C LEU A 295 4.56 14.39 1.52
N ARG A 296 4.54 13.38 0.66
CA ARG A 296 5.61 12.38 0.54
C ARG A 296 6.93 12.98 0.01
N GLU A 297 6.85 13.89 -0.95
CA GLU A 297 8.03 14.39 -1.67
C GLU A 297 8.54 15.74 -1.16
N PHE A 298 7.77 16.46 -0.32
CA PHE A 298 8.18 17.74 0.25
C PHE A 298 8.10 17.76 1.79
N ALA A 299 6.93 17.49 2.38
CA ALA A 299 6.77 17.57 3.83
C ALA A 299 7.60 16.49 4.57
N VAL A 300 7.57 15.24 4.10
CA VAL A 300 8.35 14.13 4.65
C VAL A 300 9.86 14.44 4.57
N PRO A 301 10.46 14.79 3.41
CA PRO A 301 11.88 15.16 3.35
C PRO A 301 12.28 16.36 4.21
N LEU A 302 11.37 17.30 4.49
CA LEU A 302 11.62 18.40 5.41
C LEU A 302 11.71 17.89 6.86
N LEU A 303 10.77 17.06 7.30
CA LEU A 303 10.81 16.46 8.63
C LEU A 303 12.02 15.52 8.81
N GLU A 304 12.38 14.75 7.77
CA GLU A 304 13.62 13.97 7.73
C GLU A 304 14.85 14.87 7.91
N HIS A 305 14.87 16.03 7.22
CA HIS A 305 15.93 17.02 7.35
C HIS A 305 16.01 17.64 8.76
N TRP A 306 14.89 17.76 9.44
CA TRP A 306 14.81 18.21 10.84
C TRP A 306 15.19 17.14 11.87
N GLY A 307 15.49 15.91 11.41
CA GLY A 307 15.97 14.82 12.26
C GLY A 307 14.86 13.94 12.87
N LEU A 308 13.63 14.04 12.37
CA LEU A 308 12.58 13.07 12.68
C LEU A 308 12.90 11.71 12.01
N ALA A 309 12.21 10.66 12.45
CA ALA A 309 12.46 9.32 11.94
C ALA A 309 12.17 9.26 10.42
N PRO A 310 13.10 8.70 9.61
CA PRO A 310 12.92 8.58 8.18
C PRO A 310 11.73 7.68 7.85
N PHE A 311 10.98 8.06 6.82
CA PHE A 311 9.92 7.22 6.31
C PHE A 311 10.57 6.04 5.58
N ALA A 312 10.20 4.81 5.93
CA ALA A 312 10.83 3.61 5.36
C ALA A 312 10.64 3.58 3.83
N LYS A 313 11.76 3.49 3.09
CA LYS A 313 11.78 3.42 1.63
C LYS A 313 12.36 2.07 1.22
N HIS A 314 11.49 1.17 0.78
CA HIS A 314 11.93 -0.06 0.13
C HIS A 314 11.90 0.15 -1.38
N VAL A 315 12.96 -0.28 -2.08
CA VAL A 315 13.07 -0.11 -3.53
C VAL A 315 13.27 -1.47 -4.17
N VAL A 316 12.52 -1.72 -5.24
CA VAL A 316 12.70 -2.91 -6.08
C VAL A 316 12.85 -2.48 -7.53
N ARG A 317 13.70 -3.18 -8.28
CA ARG A 317 13.74 -3.04 -9.73
C ARG A 317 12.65 -3.88 -10.36
N ALA A 318 11.80 -3.25 -11.16
CA ALA A 318 10.71 -3.91 -11.86
C ALA A 318 10.69 -3.55 -13.35
N ARG A 319 10.35 -4.53 -14.20
CA ARG A 319 10.12 -4.34 -15.64
C ARG A 319 8.72 -3.86 -15.89
N LEU A 320 8.56 -2.82 -16.70
CA LEU A 320 7.23 -2.34 -17.06
C LEU A 320 6.49 -3.32 -17.99
N ALA A 321 5.26 -3.67 -17.63
CA ALA A 321 4.39 -4.50 -18.47
C ALA A 321 3.89 -3.76 -19.73
N THR A 322 3.74 -2.44 -19.62
CA THR A 322 3.26 -1.55 -20.68
C THR A 322 4.11 -0.28 -20.69
N PRO A 323 4.25 0.40 -21.85
CA PRO A 323 4.95 1.68 -21.90
C PRO A 323 4.31 2.70 -20.95
N LEU A 324 5.13 3.60 -20.42
CA LEU A 324 4.73 4.63 -19.48
C LEU A 324 5.20 5.99 -20.01
N ALA A 325 4.31 6.74 -20.65
CA ALA A 325 4.63 8.07 -21.19
C ALA A 325 4.51 9.15 -20.11
N SER A 326 5.41 10.13 -20.16
CA SER A 326 5.45 11.34 -19.31
C SER A 326 5.70 12.58 -20.17
N ASP A 327 5.39 13.76 -19.64
CA ASP A 327 5.70 15.01 -20.33
C ASP A 327 7.05 15.58 -19.87
N LEU A 328 7.87 16.04 -20.82
CA LEU A 328 9.10 16.75 -20.50
C LEU A 328 8.87 17.96 -19.59
N GLY A 329 9.84 18.18 -18.71
CA GLY A 329 9.84 19.26 -17.73
C GLY A 329 9.06 18.97 -16.46
N PHE A 330 8.55 17.76 -16.24
CA PHE A 330 7.85 17.38 -15.02
C PHE A 330 8.39 16.10 -14.39
N ASP A 331 8.69 16.14 -13.10
CA ASP A 331 8.88 14.94 -12.30
C ASP A 331 7.52 14.28 -12.06
N GLU A 332 7.33 13.08 -12.61
CA GLU A 332 6.07 12.35 -12.50
C GLU A 332 6.20 11.16 -11.55
N PHE A 333 5.31 11.10 -10.55
CA PHE A 333 5.20 10.01 -9.60
C PHE A 333 3.96 9.18 -9.92
N VAL A 334 4.19 7.98 -10.47
CA VAL A 334 3.13 7.11 -10.98
C VAL A 334 2.91 5.93 -10.04
N PRO A 335 1.67 5.68 -9.55
CA PRO A 335 1.38 4.49 -8.78
C PRO A 335 1.59 3.22 -9.62
N VAL A 336 2.27 2.22 -9.06
CA VAL A 336 2.64 0.96 -9.75
C VAL A 336 2.27 -0.23 -8.85
N SER A 337 1.71 -1.27 -9.45
CA SER A 337 1.62 -2.59 -8.80
C SER A 337 2.76 -3.48 -9.26
N VAL A 338 3.52 -4.02 -8.32
CA VAL A 338 4.66 -4.90 -8.57
C VAL A 338 4.33 -6.31 -8.10
N GLY A 339 4.74 -7.31 -8.87
CA GLY A 339 4.65 -8.72 -8.50
C GLY A 339 5.75 -9.50 -9.21
N ARG A 340 6.14 -10.63 -8.62
CA ARG A 340 7.13 -11.52 -9.23
C ARG A 340 6.46 -12.52 -10.19
N ILE A 341 6.98 -12.64 -11.41
CA ILE A 341 6.59 -13.68 -12.39
C ILE A 341 7.87 -14.42 -12.80
N GLY A 342 7.93 -15.73 -12.56
CA GLY A 342 9.17 -16.48 -12.68
C GLY A 342 10.24 -15.90 -11.75
N THR A 343 11.38 -15.50 -12.30
CA THR A 343 12.50 -14.90 -11.53
C THR A 343 12.54 -13.37 -11.59
N ARG A 344 11.58 -12.73 -12.26
CA ARG A 344 11.60 -11.28 -12.53
C ARG A 344 10.45 -10.56 -11.84
N HIS A 345 10.70 -9.34 -11.39
CA HIS A 345 9.64 -8.42 -10.96
C HIS A 345 9.09 -7.69 -12.17
N TRP A 346 7.76 -7.66 -12.25
CA TRP A 346 7.02 -6.87 -13.23
C TRP A 346 6.24 -5.79 -12.52
N GLY A 347 6.16 -4.62 -13.14
CA GLY A 347 5.42 -3.46 -12.70
C GLY A 347 4.32 -3.13 -13.69
N ILE A 348 3.11 -2.91 -13.18
CA ILE A 348 1.99 -2.39 -13.98
C ILE A 348 1.60 -1.01 -13.45
N ALA A 349 1.72 0.00 -14.30
CA ALA A 349 1.30 1.36 -13.97
C ALA A 349 -0.22 1.41 -13.79
N ARG A 350 -0.66 2.17 -12.78
CA ARG A 350 -2.08 2.38 -12.48
C ARG A 350 -2.57 3.72 -13.03
N SER A 351 -3.85 4.03 -12.79
CA SER A 351 -4.43 5.31 -13.19
C SER A 351 -3.62 6.48 -12.63
N ARG A 352 -3.28 7.42 -13.51
CA ARG A 352 -2.53 8.64 -13.20
C ARG A 352 -3.43 9.82 -12.81
N SER A 353 -4.75 9.60 -12.81
CA SER A 353 -5.71 10.64 -12.45
C SER A 353 -5.56 11.03 -10.99
N ALA A 354 -5.29 12.31 -10.73
CA ALA A 354 -5.14 12.86 -9.38
C ALA A 354 -6.40 12.68 -8.51
N VAL A 355 -7.56 12.48 -9.13
CA VAL A 355 -8.86 12.30 -8.48
C VAL A 355 -9.05 10.88 -7.94
N VAL A 356 -8.37 9.88 -8.51
CA VAL A 356 -8.65 8.46 -8.24
C VAL A 356 -7.80 7.94 -7.09
N GLN A 357 -8.24 8.20 -5.86
CA GLN A 357 -7.56 7.75 -4.64
C GLN A 357 -7.37 6.22 -4.56
N MET A 358 -8.31 5.45 -5.11
CA MET A 358 -8.18 3.99 -5.16
C MET A 358 -7.00 3.50 -6.01
N SER A 359 -6.41 4.36 -6.85
CA SER A 359 -5.19 4.03 -7.59
C SER A 359 -4.03 3.75 -6.65
N THR A 360 -3.84 4.57 -5.61
CA THR A 360 -2.76 4.35 -4.63
C THR A 360 -3.09 3.26 -3.63
N VAL A 361 -4.34 3.17 -3.17
CA VAL A 361 -4.78 2.07 -2.28
C VAL A 361 -4.58 0.70 -2.93
N ARG A 362 -4.81 0.58 -4.24
CA ARG A 362 -4.63 -0.68 -5.00
C ARG A 362 -3.22 -0.85 -5.60
N SER A 363 -2.30 0.07 -5.33
CA SER A 363 -0.88 -0.07 -5.68
C SER A 363 -0.09 -0.51 -4.46
N ASN A 364 1.03 -1.21 -4.68
CA ASN A 364 1.98 -1.56 -3.63
C ASN A 364 3.31 -0.80 -3.78
N GLY A 365 3.35 0.18 -4.68
CA GLY A 365 4.47 1.09 -4.85
C GLY A 365 4.19 2.21 -5.85
N TYR A 366 5.21 3.00 -6.13
CA TYR A 366 5.18 4.05 -7.15
C TYR A 366 6.54 4.17 -7.83
N ALA A 367 6.53 4.67 -9.07
CA ALA A 367 7.72 4.97 -9.86
C ALA A 367 7.90 6.48 -9.97
N HIS A 368 9.16 6.93 -10.03
CA HIS A 368 9.51 8.32 -10.34
C HIS A 368 10.07 8.37 -11.77
N ILE A 369 9.44 9.19 -12.62
CA ILE A 369 9.91 9.52 -13.95
C ILE A 369 10.52 10.92 -13.87
N PRO A 370 11.85 11.06 -14.03
CA PRO A 370 12.51 12.36 -13.95
C PRO A 370 12.05 13.33 -15.04
N ALA A 371 12.04 14.64 -14.74
CA ALA A 371 11.62 15.70 -15.66
C ALA A 371 12.29 15.73 -17.04
N ARG A 372 13.46 15.10 -17.18
CA ARG A 372 14.23 15.01 -18.44
C ARG A 372 13.84 13.81 -19.32
N ILE A 373 12.84 13.01 -18.93
CA ILE A 373 12.48 11.75 -19.58
C ILE A 373 11.01 11.82 -20.04
N GLU A 374 10.75 11.50 -21.32
CA GLU A 374 9.41 11.43 -21.93
C GLU A 374 8.61 10.18 -21.55
N GLY A 375 9.19 9.36 -20.67
CA GLY A 375 8.65 8.08 -20.28
C GLY A 375 9.59 6.92 -20.60
N TYR A 376 9.06 5.72 -20.42
CA TYR A 376 9.77 4.47 -20.57
C TYR A 376 8.99 3.52 -21.48
N ASP A 377 9.69 2.80 -22.33
CA ASP A 377 9.10 1.71 -23.12
C ASP A 377 8.71 0.51 -22.24
N ALA A 378 7.89 -0.37 -22.80
CA ALA A 378 7.64 -1.67 -22.17
C ALA A 378 8.96 -2.44 -21.98
N GLU A 379 9.01 -3.28 -20.95
CA GLU A 379 10.17 -4.08 -20.53
C GLU A 379 11.38 -3.28 -20.00
N HIS A 380 11.33 -1.95 -20.03
CA HIS A 380 12.32 -1.12 -19.34
C HIS A 380 12.30 -1.41 -17.84
N GLU A 381 13.48 -1.52 -17.24
CA GLU A 381 13.65 -1.69 -15.80
C GLU A 381 13.76 -0.34 -15.12
N LEU A 382 12.94 -0.12 -14.10
CA LEU A 382 13.01 1.09 -13.28
C LEU A 382 12.87 0.76 -11.80
N ASP A 383 13.31 1.70 -10.98
CA ASP A 383 13.18 1.62 -9.53
C ASP A 383 11.72 1.94 -9.13
N VAL A 384 11.10 1.02 -8.41
CA VAL A 384 9.78 1.19 -7.80
C VAL A 384 9.95 1.30 -6.29
N PHE A 385 9.47 2.40 -5.73
CA PHE A 385 9.43 2.65 -4.30
C PHE A 385 8.19 1.97 -3.73
N LEU A 386 8.37 0.92 -2.94
CA LEU A 386 7.28 0.15 -2.37
C LEU A 386 6.63 0.89 -1.21
N THR A 387 5.31 0.80 -1.15
CA THR A 387 4.46 1.31 -0.06
C THR A 387 3.99 0.18 0.86
N THR A 388 4.44 -1.06 0.61
CA THR A 388 4.17 -2.25 1.41
C THR A 388 5.47 -2.99 1.72
N ASP A 389 5.39 -4.00 2.57
CA ASP A 389 6.51 -4.92 2.81
C ASP A 389 6.98 -5.58 1.50
N PRO A 390 8.29 -5.60 1.20
CA PRO A 390 8.84 -6.29 0.03
C PRO A 390 8.45 -7.77 -0.07
N ALA A 391 8.26 -8.46 1.05
CA ALA A 391 7.83 -9.87 1.08
C ALA A 391 6.43 -10.09 0.46
N ASN A 392 5.61 -9.04 0.34
CA ASN A 392 4.31 -9.14 -0.33
C ASN A 392 4.44 -9.31 -1.84
N ILE A 393 5.52 -8.81 -2.44
CA ILE A 393 5.76 -8.87 -3.90
C ILE A 393 5.86 -10.32 -4.39
N GLU A 394 6.45 -11.18 -3.55
CA GLU A 394 6.60 -12.61 -3.78
C GLU A 394 5.24 -13.33 -3.87
N ARG A 395 4.24 -12.82 -3.16
CA ARG A 395 2.88 -13.37 -3.06
C ARG A 395 1.86 -12.63 -3.91
N THR A 396 2.32 -11.67 -4.73
CA THR A 396 1.46 -10.82 -5.55
C THR A 396 1.20 -11.43 -6.92
N LEU A 397 -0.07 -11.66 -7.22
CA LEU A 397 -0.62 -12.01 -8.52
C LEU A 397 -1.00 -10.74 -9.29
N LEU A 398 -0.22 -10.43 -10.32
CA LEU A 398 -0.51 -9.38 -11.30
C LEU A 398 -1.51 -9.84 -12.36
N PHE A 399 -2.63 -9.13 -12.48
CA PHE A 399 -3.63 -9.29 -13.53
C PHE A 399 -3.72 -8.05 -14.42
N SER A 400 -3.92 -8.25 -15.73
CA SER A 400 -4.07 -7.17 -16.70
C SER A 400 -5.31 -7.46 -17.55
N GLY A 401 -6.39 -6.67 -17.41
CA GLY A 401 -7.62 -6.92 -18.16
C GLY A 401 -8.85 -6.22 -17.60
N ALA A 402 -10.01 -6.78 -17.92
CA ALA A 402 -11.30 -6.21 -17.54
C ALA A 402 -11.54 -6.33 -16.03
N ILE A 403 -11.87 -5.23 -15.36
CA ILE A 403 -12.18 -5.23 -13.93
C ILE A 403 -13.66 -5.55 -13.73
N ASP A 404 -13.95 -6.51 -12.85
CA ASP A 404 -15.29 -6.82 -12.37
C ASP A 404 -15.28 -6.98 -10.84
N PRO A 405 -16.35 -6.59 -10.12
CA PRO A 405 -16.43 -6.75 -8.66
C PRO A 405 -16.14 -8.16 -8.15
N VAL A 406 -16.37 -9.20 -8.96
CA VAL A 406 -16.06 -10.59 -8.62
C VAL A 406 -14.58 -10.83 -8.32
N LEU A 407 -13.68 -10.04 -8.92
CA LEU A 407 -12.25 -10.11 -8.60
C LEU A 407 -11.92 -9.53 -7.23
N GLU A 408 -12.71 -8.57 -6.74
CA GLU A 408 -12.53 -7.98 -5.41
C GLU A 408 -12.91 -9.00 -4.35
N GLU A 409 -14.00 -9.73 -4.56
CA GLU A 409 -14.42 -10.86 -3.73
C GLU A 409 -13.40 -12.00 -3.75
N LEU A 410 -12.88 -12.36 -4.93
CA LEU A 410 -11.81 -13.34 -5.07
C LEU A 410 -10.53 -12.88 -4.36
N GLY A 411 -10.18 -11.60 -4.48
CA GLY A 411 -9.04 -10.99 -3.81
C GLY A 411 -9.15 -11.03 -2.29
N ASN A 412 -10.34 -10.80 -1.75
CA ASN A 412 -10.61 -10.90 -0.32
C ASN A 412 -10.33 -12.31 0.21
N LEU A 413 -10.89 -13.35 -0.44
CA LEU A 413 -10.64 -14.74 -0.04
C LEU A 413 -9.20 -15.20 -0.33
N ALA A 414 -8.55 -14.65 -1.37
CA ALA A 414 -7.15 -14.96 -1.67
C ALA A 414 -6.22 -14.45 -0.55
N HIS A 415 -6.61 -13.37 0.14
CA HIS A 415 -5.86 -12.82 1.26
C HIS A 415 -5.73 -13.81 2.44
N ASP A 416 -6.76 -14.61 2.71
CA ASP A 416 -6.73 -15.66 3.74
C ASP A 416 -5.71 -16.76 3.41
N ARG A 417 -5.33 -16.89 2.14
CA ARG A 417 -4.25 -17.77 1.67
C ARG A 417 -2.91 -17.05 1.52
N GLY A 418 -2.81 -15.82 2.02
CA GLY A 418 -1.63 -14.96 1.93
C GLY A 418 -1.30 -14.45 0.52
N LEU A 419 -2.27 -14.50 -0.41
CA LEU A 419 -2.09 -14.03 -1.78
C LEU A 419 -2.65 -12.62 -1.96
N PHE A 420 -2.00 -11.83 -2.81
CA PHE A 420 -2.44 -10.46 -3.14
C PHE A 420 -2.77 -10.36 -4.62
N ILE A 421 -3.98 -9.94 -4.97
CA ILE A 421 -4.39 -9.76 -6.36
C ILE A 421 -4.31 -8.29 -6.73
N HIS A 422 -3.43 -7.95 -7.67
CA HIS A 422 -3.29 -6.61 -8.22
C HIS A 422 -3.72 -6.60 -9.69
N THR A 423 -4.88 -6.00 -9.96
CA THR A 423 -5.44 -5.95 -11.32
C THR A 423 -5.28 -4.56 -11.92
N ALA A 424 -4.74 -4.45 -13.13
CA ALA A 424 -4.76 -3.22 -13.91
C ALA A 424 -5.89 -3.27 -14.93
N ASN A 425 -6.61 -2.15 -15.08
CA ASN A 425 -7.63 -2.02 -16.11
C ASN A 425 -6.94 -1.87 -17.46
N ALA A 426 -7.09 -2.88 -18.31
CA ALA A 426 -6.56 -2.89 -19.66
C ALA A 426 -7.63 -3.41 -20.61
N GLY A 427 -7.77 -2.80 -21.79
CA GLY A 427 -8.60 -3.36 -22.84
C GLY A 427 -8.09 -4.74 -23.28
N ASN A 428 -8.95 -5.55 -23.88
CA ASN A 428 -8.66 -6.95 -24.25
C ASN A 428 -7.33 -7.10 -25.03
N THR A 429 -7.06 -6.19 -25.98
CA THR A 429 -5.80 -6.21 -26.76
C THR A 429 -4.58 -5.99 -25.87
N SER A 430 -4.61 -5.01 -24.96
CA SER A 430 -3.49 -4.74 -24.06
C SER A 430 -3.27 -5.88 -23.06
N ALA A 431 -4.36 -6.48 -22.58
CA ALA A 431 -4.32 -7.65 -21.71
C ALA A 431 -3.61 -8.84 -22.40
N ILE A 432 -3.98 -9.11 -23.65
CA ILE A 432 -3.36 -10.16 -24.46
C ILE A 432 -1.88 -9.87 -24.74
N LEU A 433 -1.52 -8.61 -25.04
CA LEU A 433 -0.12 -8.23 -25.21
C LEU A 433 0.70 -8.43 -23.93
N SER A 434 0.13 -8.14 -22.75
CA SER A 434 0.76 -8.44 -21.46
C SER A 434 0.96 -9.94 -21.25
N LEU A 435 -0.03 -10.77 -21.59
CA LEU A 435 0.12 -12.23 -21.58
C LEU A 435 1.23 -12.68 -22.54
N LYS A 436 1.27 -12.15 -23.77
CA LYS A 436 2.28 -12.53 -24.77
C LYS A 436 3.72 -12.29 -24.29
N ARG A 437 3.94 -11.28 -23.44
CA ARG A 437 5.24 -10.93 -22.86
C ARG A 437 5.56 -11.63 -21.53
N ASN A 438 4.64 -12.44 -20.98
CA ASN A 438 4.75 -12.95 -19.60
C ASN A 438 4.85 -11.83 -18.54
N ALA A 439 4.17 -10.71 -18.79
CA ALA A 439 4.19 -9.53 -17.92
C ALA A 439 3.01 -9.49 -16.92
N CYS A 440 2.13 -10.50 -16.94
CA CYS A 440 1.07 -10.72 -15.97
C CYS A 440 0.84 -12.23 -15.80
N HIS A 441 0.28 -12.65 -14.66
CA HIS A 441 -0.04 -14.06 -14.43
C HIS A 441 -1.31 -14.48 -15.17
N ALA A 442 -2.29 -13.59 -15.24
CA ALA A 442 -3.54 -13.80 -15.94
C ALA A 442 -4.13 -12.49 -16.48
N ALA A 443 -4.93 -12.61 -17.53
CA ALA A 443 -5.79 -11.58 -18.06
C ALA A 443 -7.25 -11.92 -17.72
N PRO A 444 -7.89 -11.17 -16.82
CA PRO A 444 -9.33 -11.24 -16.65
C PRO A 444 -10.03 -10.72 -17.91
N MET A 445 -10.88 -11.53 -18.51
CA MET A 445 -11.57 -11.20 -19.75
C MET A 445 -13.05 -11.49 -19.62
N SER A 446 -13.86 -10.57 -20.15
CA SER A 446 -15.27 -10.82 -20.39
C SER A 446 -15.40 -11.33 -21.82
N LEU A 447 -15.69 -12.61 -21.97
CA LEU A 447 -15.81 -13.27 -23.27
C LEU A 447 -17.28 -13.57 -23.54
N PRO A 448 -17.79 -13.25 -24.75
CA PRO A 448 -19.13 -13.68 -25.12
C PRO A 448 -19.18 -15.20 -25.24
N ALA A 449 -20.38 -15.77 -25.39
CA ALA A 449 -20.52 -17.19 -25.73
C ALA A 449 -19.57 -17.56 -26.88
N PHE A 450 -18.97 -18.76 -26.82
CA PHE A 450 -17.88 -19.16 -27.72
C PHE A 450 -18.22 -19.03 -29.22
N SER A 451 -19.49 -19.18 -29.59
CA SER A 451 -20.01 -18.93 -30.94
C SER A 451 -19.76 -17.49 -31.42
N LEU A 452 -19.97 -16.50 -30.56
CA LEU A 452 -19.80 -15.07 -30.86
C LEU A 452 -18.33 -14.64 -30.76
N LEU A 453 -17.50 -15.35 -29.99
CA LEU A 453 -16.06 -15.07 -29.93
C LEU A 453 -15.38 -15.28 -31.30
N ARG A 454 -15.81 -16.31 -32.05
CA ARG A 454 -15.30 -16.59 -33.41
C ARG A 454 -15.67 -15.51 -34.42
N GLU A 455 -16.75 -14.78 -34.19
CA GLU A 455 -17.16 -13.65 -35.03
C GLU A 455 -16.24 -12.43 -34.84
N ASN A 456 -15.54 -12.34 -33.70
CA ASN A 456 -14.48 -11.34 -33.48
C ASN A 456 -13.12 -11.87 -33.98
N ALA A 457 -12.93 -11.89 -35.30
CA ALA A 457 -11.77 -12.46 -35.96
C ALA A 457 -10.42 -11.93 -35.42
N THR A 458 -10.35 -10.64 -35.09
CA THR A 458 -9.12 -10.03 -34.55
C THR A 458 -8.79 -10.58 -33.17
N LEU A 459 -9.76 -10.61 -32.25
CA LEU A 459 -9.55 -11.13 -30.90
C LEU A 459 -9.22 -12.63 -30.93
N PHE A 460 -9.95 -13.39 -31.74
CA PHE A 460 -9.73 -14.83 -31.88
C PHE A 460 -8.33 -15.14 -32.42
N SER A 461 -7.87 -14.45 -33.48
CA SER A 461 -6.53 -14.67 -34.04
C SER A 461 -5.41 -14.40 -33.04
N LEU A 462 -5.61 -13.42 -32.14
CA LEU A 462 -4.62 -13.09 -31.12
C LEU A 462 -4.54 -14.18 -30.05
N LEU A 463 -5.69 -14.71 -29.63
CA LEU A 463 -5.77 -15.79 -28.64
C LEU A 463 -5.23 -17.11 -29.22
N GLU A 464 -5.53 -17.44 -30.47
CA GLU A 464 -5.11 -18.67 -31.15
C GLU A 464 -3.59 -18.75 -31.33
N SER A 465 -2.91 -17.60 -31.39
CA SER A 465 -1.44 -17.55 -31.50
C SER A 465 -0.68 -17.98 -30.24
N MET A 466 -1.37 -18.34 -29.14
CA MET A 466 -0.77 -18.68 -27.85
C MET A 466 -1.39 -19.95 -27.25
N ASP A 467 -0.60 -20.70 -26.47
CA ASP A 467 -1.10 -21.81 -25.65
C ASP A 467 -1.70 -21.26 -24.35
N LEU A 468 -3.01 -21.03 -24.37
CA LEU A 468 -3.78 -20.43 -23.29
C LEU A 468 -4.70 -21.44 -22.62
N VAL A 469 -4.94 -21.20 -21.33
CA VAL A 469 -5.97 -21.85 -20.52
C VAL A 469 -6.89 -20.79 -19.95
N PHE A 470 -8.16 -21.15 -19.82
CA PHE A 470 -9.24 -20.27 -19.40
C PHE A 470 -9.85 -20.85 -18.13
N VAL A 471 -9.81 -20.11 -17.04
CA VAL A 471 -10.43 -20.49 -15.77
C VAL A 471 -11.69 -19.67 -15.59
N ASN A 472 -12.85 -20.31 -15.61
CA ASN A 472 -14.12 -19.62 -15.47
C ASN A 472 -14.30 -19.15 -14.01
N ILE A 473 -14.44 -17.85 -13.81
CA ILE A 473 -14.66 -17.25 -12.49
C ILE A 473 -16.15 -17.18 -12.22
N ALA A 474 -16.90 -16.62 -13.16
CA ALA A 474 -18.34 -16.46 -13.05
C ALA A 474 -19.00 -16.37 -14.42
N THR A 475 -20.29 -16.67 -14.47
CA THR A 475 -21.14 -16.37 -15.63
C THR A 475 -22.11 -15.26 -15.25
N ARG A 476 -22.26 -14.26 -16.12
CA ARG A 476 -23.20 -13.14 -15.95
C ARG A 476 -24.25 -13.17 -17.06
N GLU A 477 -25.43 -12.65 -16.77
CA GLU A 477 -26.44 -12.39 -17.79
C GLU A 477 -26.31 -10.96 -18.32
N GLN A 478 -26.24 -10.83 -19.65
CA GLN A 478 -26.20 -9.57 -20.38
C GLN A 478 -27.55 -9.33 -21.04
N GLY A 479 -28.02 -8.09 -21.00
CA GLY A 479 -29.36 -7.79 -21.45
C GLY A 479 -29.64 -6.31 -21.64
N ILE A 480 -30.84 -6.01 -22.14
CA ILE A 480 -31.32 -4.63 -22.28
C ILE A 480 -31.74 -4.13 -20.90
N VAL A 481 -31.14 -3.02 -20.47
CA VAL A 481 -31.55 -2.31 -19.27
C VAL A 481 -32.40 -1.12 -19.67
N SER A 482 -33.52 -0.91 -18.97
CA SER A 482 -34.43 0.18 -19.28
C SER A 482 -35.27 0.57 -18.07
N SER A 483 -35.72 1.83 -18.03
CA SER A 483 -36.73 2.26 -17.06
C SER A 483 -38.15 1.83 -17.45
N LYS A 484 -38.40 1.69 -18.77
CA LYS A 484 -39.74 1.46 -19.35
C LYS A 484 -40.02 0.02 -19.79
N GLY A 485 -39.03 -0.87 -19.77
CA GLY A 485 -39.18 -2.27 -20.21
C GLY A 485 -39.11 -2.39 -21.73
N VAL A 486 -37.97 -2.02 -22.29
CA VAL A 486 -37.65 -2.13 -23.72
C VAL A 486 -37.37 -3.59 -24.09
N SER A 487 -37.94 -4.04 -25.21
CA SER A 487 -37.68 -5.36 -25.81
C SER A 487 -36.89 -5.25 -27.12
N PRO A 488 -36.30 -6.35 -27.61
CA PRO A 488 -35.63 -6.40 -28.92
C PRO A 488 -36.48 -5.94 -30.12
N ASP A 489 -37.81 -5.86 -29.98
CA ASP A 489 -38.70 -5.44 -31.07
C ASP A 489 -38.84 -3.91 -31.18
N THR A 490 -38.26 -3.16 -30.24
CA THR A 490 -38.49 -1.70 -30.09
C THR A 490 -37.21 -0.87 -30.22
N LEU A 491 -36.14 -1.44 -30.77
CA LEU A 491 -34.78 -0.87 -30.77
C LEU A 491 -34.69 0.51 -31.44
N ASP A 492 -35.42 0.75 -32.53
CA ASP A 492 -35.43 2.01 -33.29
C ASP A 492 -36.35 3.09 -32.68
N THR A 493 -37.23 2.70 -31.75
CA THR A 493 -38.22 3.59 -31.14
C THR A 493 -37.75 4.29 -29.86
N VAL A 494 -36.55 3.97 -29.35
CA VAL A 494 -36.04 4.47 -28.07
C VAL A 494 -34.65 5.11 -28.21
N CYS A 495 -34.23 5.92 -27.22
CA CYS A 495 -32.89 6.51 -27.19
C CYS A 495 -31.90 5.61 -26.44
N TRP A 496 -30.77 5.30 -27.07
CA TRP A 496 -29.75 4.40 -26.53
C TRP A 496 -28.55 5.13 -25.95
N VAL A 497 -27.90 4.48 -24.98
CA VAL A 497 -26.53 4.74 -24.56
C VAL A 497 -25.74 3.43 -24.60
N ASN A 498 -24.53 3.48 -25.17
CA ASN A 498 -23.75 2.30 -25.54
C ASN A 498 -22.42 2.22 -24.79
N SER A 499 -21.83 1.03 -24.76
CA SER A 499 -20.44 0.84 -24.37
C SER A 499 -19.48 1.06 -25.54
N GLY A 500 -18.18 1.13 -25.25
CA GLY A 500 -17.14 1.26 -26.26
C GLY A 500 -17.16 0.13 -27.31
N ARG A 501 -16.71 0.45 -28.54
CA ARG A 501 -16.78 -0.44 -29.73
C ARG A 501 -16.09 -1.79 -29.60
N ASP A 502 -15.16 -1.92 -28.68
CA ASP A 502 -14.38 -3.12 -28.41
C ASP A 502 -14.96 -4.01 -27.29
N THR A 503 -16.12 -3.64 -26.74
CA THR A 503 -16.74 -4.34 -25.61
C THR A 503 -17.71 -5.45 -26.06
N PRO A 504 -17.86 -6.54 -25.29
CA PRO A 504 -18.85 -7.59 -25.58
C PRO A 504 -20.29 -7.06 -25.63
N ALA A 505 -20.65 -6.10 -24.78
CA ALA A 505 -21.97 -5.47 -24.78
C ALA A 505 -22.25 -4.73 -26.11
N ARG A 506 -21.22 -4.11 -26.70
CA ARG A 506 -21.35 -3.45 -28.00
C ARG A 506 -21.45 -4.44 -29.14
N LEU A 507 -20.65 -5.51 -29.12
CA LEU A 507 -20.80 -6.61 -30.08
C LEU A 507 -22.21 -7.19 -30.04
N LEU A 508 -22.73 -7.45 -28.82
CA LEU A 508 -24.09 -7.97 -28.63
C LEU A 508 -25.15 -7.01 -29.20
N PHE A 509 -24.99 -5.70 -28.99
CA PHE A 509 -25.91 -4.71 -29.54
C PHE A 509 -25.88 -4.69 -31.07
N ASP A 510 -24.68 -4.68 -31.66
CA ASP A 510 -24.51 -4.62 -33.11
C ASP A 510 -25.06 -5.91 -33.78
N THR A 511 -24.84 -7.09 -33.16
CA THR A 511 -25.45 -8.36 -33.59
C THR A 511 -26.98 -8.33 -33.49
N LEU A 512 -27.52 -7.74 -32.41
CA LEU A 512 -28.95 -7.59 -32.23
C LEU A 512 -29.56 -6.72 -33.34
N LEU A 513 -28.96 -5.57 -33.64
CA LEU A 513 -29.40 -4.71 -34.74
C LEU A 513 -29.38 -5.43 -36.09
N ALA A 514 -28.31 -6.17 -36.38
CA ALA A 514 -28.19 -6.95 -37.61
C ALA A 514 -29.29 -8.02 -37.73
N SER A 515 -29.61 -8.70 -36.63
CA SER A 515 -30.67 -9.72 -36.60
C SER A 515 -32.08 -9.16 -36.82
N HIS A 516 -32.29 -7.87 -36.51
CA HIS A 516 -33.54 -7.14 -36.75
C HIS A 516 -33.50 -6.31 -38.05
N HIS A 517 -32.49 -6.51 -38.90
CA HIS A 517 -32.30 -5.78 -40.16
C HIS A 517 -32.26 -4.24 -40.00
N LEU A 518 -31.79 -3.76 -38.84
CA LEU A 518 -31.63 -2.34 -38.54
C LEU A 518 -30.20 -1.89 -38.81
N SER A 519 -30.04 -0.75 -39.49
CA SER A 519 -28.74 -0.10 -39.62
C SER A 519 -28.47 0.83 -38.42
N PRO A 520 -27.20 1.03 -38.04
CA PRO A 520 -26.82 1.98 -36.98
C PRO A 520 -27.40 3.38 -37.10
N ALA A 521 -27.61 3.86 -38.33
CA ALA A 521 -28.17 5.19 -38.59
C ALA A 521 -29.65 5.33 -38.20
N GLN A 522 -30.37 4.20 -38.07
CA GLN A 522 -31.78 4.17 -37.66
C GLN A 522 -31.95 4.17 -36.14
N VAL A 523 -30.87 4.03 -35.37
CA VAL A 523 -30.91 3.91 -33.92
C VAL A 523 -30.52 5.24 -33.26
N ARG A 524 -31.48 5.83 -32.54
CA ARG A 524 -31.23 7.08 -31.80
C ARG A 524 -30.25 6.80 -30.66
N GLY A 525 -29.17 7.58 -30.59
CA GLY A 525 -28.14 7.42 -29.55
C GLY A 525 -27.10 6.33 -29.81
N TYR A 526 -27.06 5.73 -31.01
CA TYR A 526 -26.07 4.71 -31.38
C TYR A 526 -24.61 5.15 -31.15
N THR A 527 -24.32 6.44 -31.35
CA THR A 527 -22.98 7.03 -31.16
C THR A 527 -22.75 7.55 -29.74
N THR A 528 -23.77 7.53 -28.88
CA THR A 528 -23.65 7.95 -27.48
C THR A 528 -22.98 6.84 -26.70
N GLU A 529 -21.74 7.06 -26.25
CA GLU A 529 -20.97 6.08 -25.49
C GLU A 529 -20.77 6.53 -24.05
N ALA A 530 -20.92 5.60 -23.11
CA ALA A 530 -20.61 5.78 -21.70
C ALA A 530 -19.26 5.16 -21.36
N ALA A 531 -18.55 5.77 -20.40
CA ALA A 531 -17.20 5.36 -20.03
C ALA A 531 -17.14 4.00 -19.32
N THR A 532 -18.23 3.56 -18.68
CA THR A 532 -18.29 2.29 -17.94
C THR A 532 -19.69 1.65 -18.05
N PRO A 533 -19.81 0.32 -17.84
CA PRO A 533 -21.12 -0.33 -17.78
C PRO A 533 -22.04 0.24 -16.68
N GLY A 534 -21.49 0.68 -15.54
CA GLY A 534 -22.27 1.35 -14.50
C GLY A 534 -22.79 2.72 -14.94
N ALA A 535 -22.02 3.47 -15.75
CA ALA A 535 -22.46 4.74 -16.31
C ALA A 535 -23.63 4.59 -17.30
N ILE A 536 -23.73 3.44 -18.00
CA ILE A 536 -24.90 3.09 -18.83
C ILE A 536 -26.15 2.99 -17.93
N ALA A 537 -26.08 2.19 -16.87
CA ALA A 537 -27.20 2.04 -15.93
C ALA A 537 -27.58 3.38 -15.27
N ALA A 538 -26.60 4.17 -14.84
CA ALA A 538 -26.85 5.50 -14.26
C ALA A 538 -27.50 6.47 -15.25
N ALA A 539 -27.08 6.48 -16.52
CA ALA A 539 -27.66 7.33 -17.56
C ALA A 539 -29.13 6.96 -17.84
N VAL A 540 -29.46 5.67 -17.85
CA VAL A 540 -30.84 5.18 -18.00
C VAL A 540 -31.67 5.53 -16.76
N GLN A 541 -31.14 5.34 -15.55
CA GLN A 541 -31.79 5.70 -14.30
C GLN A 541 -32.08 7.20 -14.21
N ALA A 542 -31.16 8.04 -14.70
CA ALA A 542 -31.30 9.49 -14.74
C ALA A 542 -32.21 9.98 -15.90
N GLY A 543 -32.70 9.09 -16.75
CA GLY A 543 -33.55 9.43 -17.90
C GLY A 543 -32.81 10.13 -19.04
N GLN A 544 -31.48 10.04 -19.08
CA GLN A 544 -30.66 10.57 -20.18
C GLN A 544 -30.73 9.67 -21.43
N ALA A 545 -31.01 8.39 -21.23
CA ALA A 545 -31.30 7.41 -22.26
C ALA A 545 -32.49 6.54 -21.82
N ASP A 546 -33.19 5.94 -22.78
CA ASP A 546 -34.29 5.02 -22.51
C ASP A 546 -33.78 3.58 -22.30
N ALA A 547 -32.68 3.21 -22.96
CA ALA A 547 -32.11 1.87 -22.91
C ALA A 547 -30.57 1.83 -23.07
N GLY A 548 -29.98 0.73 -22.63
CA GLY A 548 -28.58 0.36 -22.86
C GLY A 548 -28.35 -1.14 -22.65
N ILE A 549 -27.16 -1.65 -22.93
CA ILE A 549 -26.78 -3.03 -22.61
C ILE A 549 -25.82 -3.05 -21.43
N CYS A 550 -26.17 -3.76 -20.35
CA CYS A 550 -25.25 -4.12 -19.28
C CYS A 550 -25.70 -5.40 -18.55
N SER A 551 -25.04 -5.75 -17.45
CA SER A 551 -25.33 -6.97 -16.70
C SER A 551 -26.58 -6.84 -15.81
N GLU A 552 -27.24 -7.97 -15.55
CA GLU A 552 -28.42 -8.05 -14.66
C GLU A 552 -28.15 -7.45 -13.28
N GLY A 553 -26.98 -7.72 -12.69
CA GLY A 553 -26.59 -7.19 -11.38
C GLY A 553 -26.56 -5.65 -11.36
N LEU A 554 -26.11 -5.01 -12.44
CA LEU A 554 -26.11 -3.54 -12.57
C LEU A 554 -27.52 -2.99 -12.80
N ALA A 555 -28.36 -3.69 -13.55
CA ALA A 555 -29.76 -3.30 -13.68
C ALA A 555 -30.47 -3.32 -12.32
N THR A 556 -30.27 -4.39 -11.55
CA THR A 556 -30.88 -4.60 -10.24
C THR A 556 -30.42 -3.56 -9.23
N SER A 557 -29.12 -3.26 -9.16
CA SER A 557 -28.58 -2.27 -8.22
C SER A 557 -29.07 -0.83 -8.48
N HIS A 558 -29.46 -0.52 -9.72
CA HIS A 558 -30.05 0.75 -10.11
C HIS A 558 -31.60 0.74 -10.15
N GLY A 559 -32.24 -0.39 -9.79
CA GLY A 559 -33.70 -0.52 -9.80
C GLY A 559 -34.31 -0.45 -11.21
N LEU A 560 -33.56 -0.85 -12.23
CA LEU A 560 -34.00 -0.85 -13.63
C LEU A 560 -34.60 -2.19 -14.04
N ARG A 561 -35.42 -2.17 -15.09
CA ARG A 561 -35.94 -3.39 -15.71
C ARG A 561 -34.86 -4.01 -16.60
N PHE A 562 -34.81 -5.33 -16.62
CA PHE A 562 -33.82 -6.10 -17.35
C PHE A 562 -34.49 -7.09 -18.32
N PHE A 563 -34.07 -7.09 -19.57
CA PHE A 563 -34.46 -8.09 -20.57
C PHE A 563 -33.23 -8.93 -20.94
N PRO A 564 -33.19 -10.23 -20.61
CA PRO A 564 -32.01 -11.07 -20.87
C PRO A 564 -31.82 -11.32 -22.37
N LEU A 565 -30.57 -11.22 -22.84
CA LEU A 565 -30.20 -11.45 -24.24
C LEU A 565 -29.18 -12.58 -24.38
N ALA A 566 -28.15 -12.60 -23.54
CA ALA A 566 -27.05 -13.53 -23.67
C ALA A 566 -26.38 -13.81 -22.33
N LYS A 567 -25.65 -14.93 -22.27
CA LYS A 567 -24.73 -15.23 -21.17
C LYS A 567 -23.32 -14.85 -21.57
N GLU A 568 -22.59 -14.29 -20.61
CA GLU A 568 -21.21 -13.88 -20.78
C GLU A 568 -20.35 -14.57 -19.71
N GLN A 569 -19.21 -15.11 -20.15
CA GLN A 569 -18.26 -15.77 -19.26
C GLN A 569 -17.19 -14.76 -18.84
N TYR A 570 -17.02 -14.60 -17.53
CA TYR A 570 -15.90 -13.87 -16.95
C TYR A 570 -14.82 -14.86 -16.55
N GLU A 571 -13.70 -14.83 -17.27
CA GLU A 571 -12.66 -15.85 -17.18
C GLU A 571 -11.29 -15.23 -16.90
N LEU A 572 -10.47 -15.92 -16.11
CA LEU A 572 -9.04 -15.67 -16.03
C LEU A 572 -8.34 -16.44 -17.13
N VAL A 573 -7.84 -15.71 -18.13
CA VAL A 573 -7.06 -16.25 -19.24
C VAL A 573 -5.59 -16.19 -18.89
N MET A 574 -4.87 -17.31 -18.97
CA MET A 574 -3.45 -17.35 -18.67
C MET A 574 -2.72 -18.27 -19.64
N ARG A 575 -1.40 -18.11 -19.74
CA ARG A 575 -0.57 -19.06 -20.48
C ARG A 575 -0.58 -20.40 -19.75
N ARG A 576 -0.58 -21.52 -20.49
CA ARG A 576 -0.60 -22.86 -19.89
C ARG A 576 0.52 -23.08 -18.87
N GLU A 577 1.71 -22.53 -19.13
CA GLU A 577 2.86 -22.61 -18.23
C GLU A 577 2.58 -22.01 -16.82
N MET A 578 1.64 -21.08 -16.69
CA MET A 578 1.26 -20.49 -15.39
C MET A 578 0.58 -21.48 -14.45
N LEU A 579 0.06 -22.61 -14.97
CA LEU A 579 -0.48 -23.68 -14.14
C LEU A 579 0.58 -24.35 -13.26
N GLY A 580 1.87 -24.15 -13.54
CA GLY A 580 2.97 -24.58 -12.68
C GLY A 580 3.29 -23.64 -11.52
N ASP A 581 2.73 -22.42 -11.49
CA ASP A 581 2.98 -21.47 -10.42
C ASP A 581 2.16 -21.83 -9.15
N PRO A 582 2.78 -22.07 -7.99
CA PRO A 582 2.08 -22.45 -6.77
C PRO A 582 0.97 -21.46 -6.35
N ARG A 583 1.14 -20.16 -6.67
CA ARG A 583 0.17 -19.12 -6.36
C ARG A 583 -1.07 -19.24 -7.25
N ILE A 584 -0.88 -19.59 -8.52
CA ILE A 584 -1.98 -19.85 -9.46
C ILE A 584 -2.72 -21.13 -9.09
N ILE A 585 -2.01 -22.19 -8.71
CA ILE A 585 -2.65 -23.43 -8.24
C ILE A 585 -3.52 -23.15 -7.01
N SER A 586 -2.99 -22.40 -6.04
CA SER A 586 -3.75 -22.00 -4.85
C SER A 586 -4.97 -21.13 -5.19
N LEU A 587 -4.83 -20.20 -6.14
CA LEU A 587 -5.95 -19.39 -6.65
C LEU A 587 -7.02 -20.24 -7.33
N ILE A 588 -6.65 -21.17 -8.21
CA ILE A 588 -7.63 -22.00 -8.91
C ILE A 588 -8.36 -22.92 -7.92
N SER A 589 -7.64 -23.50 -6.95
CA SER A 589 -8.23 -24.25 -5.84
C SER A 589 -9.25 -23.41 -5.06
N LEU A 590 -8.98 -22.12 -4.87
CA LEU A 590 -9.92 -21.20 -4.22
C LEU A 590 -11.18 -20.98 -5.07
N VAL A 591 -11.03 -20.73 -6.37
CA VAL A 591 -12.14 -20.55 -7.31
C VAL A 591 -13.01 -21.82 -7.40
N GLN A 592 -12.39 -23.00 -7.36
CA GLN A 592 -13.08 -24.30 -7.34
C GLN A 592 -13.76 -24.61 -5.99
N GLY A 593 -13.34 -23.92 -4.93
CA GLY A 593 -13.85 -24.10 -3.58
C GLY A 593 -15.31 -23.69 -3.42
N ARG A 594 -16.00 -24.34 -2.46
CA ARG A 594 -17.41 -24.02 -2.14
C ARG A 594 -17.59 -22.62 -1.57
N GLU A 595 -16.59 -22.14 -0.85
CA GLU A 595 -16.59 -20.81 -0.21
C GLU A 595 -16.75 -19.69 -1.25
N PHE A 596 -15.93 -19.71 -2.31
CA PHE A 596 -16.04 -18.72 -3.37
C PHE A 596 -17.39 -18.79 -4.08
N LYS A 597 -17.88 -20.00 -4.41
CA LYS A 597 -19.21 -20.16 -5.02
C LYS A 597 -20.33 -19.61 -4.15
N ALA A 598 -20.29 -19.90 -2.84
CA ALA A 598 -21.25 -19.36 -1.88
C ALA A 598 -21.16 -17.84 -1.75
N GLN A 599 -19.97 -17.23 -1.87
CA GLN A 599 -19.81 -15.77 -1.94
C GLN A 599 -20.56 -15.21 -3.16
N LEU A 600 -20.35 -15.80 -4.35
CA LEU A 600 -21.00 -15.36 -5.59
C LEU A 600 -22.52 -15.46 -5.51
N GLU A 601 -23.03 -16.60 -5.03
CA GLU A 601 -24.47 -16.84 -4.90
C GLU A 601 -25.14 -15.83 -3.96
N ARG A 602 -24.45 -15.38 -2.89
CA ARG A 602 -24.97 -14.35 -1.97
C ARG A 602 -25.13 -12.97 -2.61
N THR A 603 -24.29 -12.63 -3.60
CA THR A 603 -24.45 -11.36 -4.33
C THR A 603 -25.67 -11.37 -5.25
N GLY A 604 -26.14 -12.55 -5.67
CA GLY A 604 -27.25 -12.73 -6.59
C GLY A 604 -26.97 -12.29 -8.04
N ALA A 605 -25.79 -11.75 -8.33
CA ALA A 605 -25.45 -11.16 -9.64
C ALA A 605 -24.71 -12.12 -10.59
N TYR A 606 -24.40 -13.34 -10.15
CA TYR A 606 -23.56 -14.29 -10.88
C TYR A 606 -24.12 -15.72 -10.81
N HIS A 607 -23.94 -16.47 -11.90
CA HIS A 607 -24.19 -17.90 -11.95
C HIS A 607 -22.89 -18.71 -11.80
N THR A 608 -22.93 -19.75 -10.97
CA THR A 608 -21.75 -20.50 -10.51
C THR A 608 -21.57 -21.88 -11.17
N ALA A 609 -22.44 -22.27 -12.10
CA ALA A 609 -22.45 -23.61 -12.71
C ALA A 609 -21.13 -23.97 -13.42
N LEU A 610 -20.45 -22.98 -13.99
CA LEU A 610 -19.16 -23.14 -14.65
C LEU A 610 -17.98 -22.66 -13.79
N THR A 611 -18.21 -22.06 -12.62
CA THR A 611 -17.16 -21.51 -11.77
C THR A 611 -16.15 -22.59 -11.37
N GLY A 612 -14.87 -22.31 -11.63
CA GLY A 612 -13.73 -23.18 -11.40
C GLY A 612 -13.43 -24.18 -12.52
N ARG A 613 -14.24 -24.21 -13.59
CA ARG A 613 -13.93 -25.02 -14.77
C ARG A 613 -12.76 -24.42 -15.54
N ILE A 614 -11.92 -25.29 -16.08
CA ILE A 614 -10.73 -24.92 -16.83
C ILE A 614 -10.88 -25.50 -18.23
N ARG A 615 -10.63 -24.70 -19.27
CA ARG A 615 -10.73 -25.13 -20.67
C ARG A 615 -9.58 -24.59 -21.52
N SER A 616 -9.39 -25.17 -22.71
CA SER A 616 -8.53 -24.61 -23.77
C SER A 616 -9.34 -23.77 -24.75
N LEU A 617 -8.66 -23.02 -25.64
CA LEU A 617 -9.34 -22.27 -26.70
C LEU A 617 -10.05 -23.18 -27.71
N SER A 618 -9.55 -24.39 -27.96
CA SER A 618 -10.03 -25.31 -29.00
C SER A 618 -11.16 -26.24 -28.56
N SER A 619 -11.54 -26.22 -27.28
CA SER A 619 -12.57 -27.11 -26.75
C SER A 619 -13.54 -26.36 -25.82
N ASP A 620 -14.83 -26.56 -26.06
CA ASP A 620 -15.88 -26.04 -25.17
C ASP A 620 -15.97 -26.82 -23.84
N THR A 621 -15.29 -27.99 -23.74
CA THR A 621 -15.59 -28.98 -22.69
C THR A 621 -14.44 -29.89 -22.24
N SER A 622 -13.16 -29.51 -22.35
CA SER A 622 -12.09 -30.35 -21.73
C SER A 622 -11.73 -29.86 -20.32
N ASP A 623 -12.09 -30.65 -19.30
CA ASP A 623 -11.56 -30.48 -17.94
C ASP A 623 -10.04 -30.73 -17.99
N ILE A 624 -9.24 -29.68 -17.83
CA ILE A 624 -7.79 -29.78 -17.72
C ILE A 624 -7.44 -30.10 -16.27
N ASP A 625 -6.89 -31.29 -16.01
CA ASP A 625 -6.40 -31.68 -14.69
C ASP A 625 -5.22 -30.78 -14.27
N ILE A 626 -5.33 -30.16 -13.09
CA ILE A 626 -4.24 -29.41 -12.46
C ILE A 626 -3.36 -30.39 -11.67
N PRO A 627 -2.02 -30.28 -11.73
CA PRO A 627 -1.15 -31.05 -10.85
C PRO A 627 -1.47 -30.75 -9.38
N SER A 628 -1.72 -31.78 -8.56
CA SER A 628 -1.88 -31.60 -7.12
C SER A 628 -0.54 -31.16 -6.51
N SER A 629 -0.38 -29.88 -6.21
CA SER A 629 0.68 -29.43 -5.30
C SER A 629 0.05 -29.04 -3.96
N ALA A 630 0.69 -29.46 -2.88
CA ALA A 630 0.33 -29.02 -1.55
C ALA A 630 0.41 -27.48 -1.50
N PRO A 631 -0.49 -26.80 -0.76
CA PRO A 631 -0.36 -25.37 -0.53
C PRO A 631 1.05 -25.07 -0.02
N PRO A 632 1.64 -23.92 -0.36
CA PRO A 632 2.92 -23.53 0.20
C PRO A 632 2.81 -23.68 1.71
N SER A 633 3.72 -24.47 2.29
CA SER A 633 3.87 -24.56 3.73
C SER A 633 3.96 -23.13 4.24
N VAL A 634 3.01 -22.75 5.09
CA VAL A 634 3.12 -21.55 5.91
C VAL A 634 4.33 -21.81 6.82
N ILE A 635 5.51 -21.44 6.34
CA ILE A 635 6.74 -21.37 7.12
C ILE A 635 6.78 -19.94 7.66
N PRO A 636 7.08 -19.77 8.97
CA PRO A 636 6.65 -18.64 9.78
C PRO A 636 7.18 -17.28 9.35
#